data_AF-A0A2N7LHM0-F1
#
_entry.id   AF-A0A2N7LHM0-F1
#
_cell.length_a   1.000
_cell.length_b   1.000
_cell.length_c   1.000
_cell.angle_alpha   90.00
_cell.angle_beta   90.00
_cell.angle_gamma   90.00
#
_symmetry.space_group_name_H-M   'P 1'
#
loop_
_entity.id
_entity.type
_entity.pdbx_description
1 polymer ?
#
loop_
_entity_poly.entity_id
_entity_poly.type
_entity_poly.pdbx_seq_one_letter_code
_entity_poly.pdbx_strand_id
1 'polypeptide(L)'
;MKRYLLAIGLLLSQLGCDSNAPSTKTILNNTAEDDAMTLALSSPPESAEYLAAKRFAKLVDEKTLGEVKIRFIESNSRISDREMVAAVQKGLLDFTITPTSRLSYIAPDMQLFDLPFLFEDEAAVDRVFDSSAAKLLLSKLDIQGLVGLSLWRGGFKQLMTTSPIEAPEDFQQRRFKIMESPLLREQFKLWGGATVPIAARHTENAFQKEAIDGQEDTIANMAGINVENANVLITNHGYVSFVVAMSLKSHNALSPTNRKAVRAAAKEATAYQYELANQQNAQALETLKSKATVTSASPTLTRWLNDESAPLLERYRQRLGTAMVEQILQARENWAEPHPEKILVALDADLSGNSANSGLSIRRGIELAIDEINAQGGLLGKEVALVARDNSMIPSRGLDNLETFAELPNLIGVFSGISSPVVLAQIDYIHHKKVLMLAPWAAATPIIDNTKSPNYVFRVSVRDEYAAEFLLNGALEISDNVGLLLVNNGWGRSNYKGLTEALDKRNLSASHIEWFNWGERDFSSKVDRLIKKGADVVIYVGNPVEGEKFVSELAQRVSPPSVISHWGITGSDFAQKASVALERVDLRVLQTFSFIDNNDAEVSDLAKRYHLRYSTSEPTEIVAPSGTAHAYDLMNMLATATTRAGKVDMTRIRNEMQKIDKHSGLMKHYIEPFANGNQDALERSDYIFARYQDGALHPVGSKNAPKNTANSEKMRPMENTP
;
A
#
# COMPACT_ATOMS: atom_id res chain seq x y z
N MET A 1 33.57 13.39 29.76
CA MET A 1 33.00 14.09 28.59
C MET A 1 33.97 15.01 27.85
N LYS A 2 34.80 15.86 28.47
CA LYS A 2 35.68 16.80 27.72
C LYS A 2 36.97 16.23 27.09
N ARG A 3 37.42 15.03 27.46
CA ARG A 3 38.61 14.37 26.86
C ARG A 3 38.31 13.41 25.69
N TYR A 4 37.03 13.02 25.49
CA TYR A 4 36.61 12.13 24.39
C TYR A 4 36.23 12.88 23.10
N LEU A 5 35.89 14.17 23.19
CA LEU A 5 35.60 15.02 22.02
C LEU A 5 36.86 15.38 21.21
N LEU A 6 38.05 15.35 21.82
CA LEU A 6 39.30 15.67 21.11
C LEU A 6 39.81 14.51 20.23
N ALA A 7 39.49 13.25 20.58
CA ALA A 7 39.93 12.08 19.80
C ALA A 7 39.07 11.86 18.54
N ILE A 8 37.79 12.23 18.58
CA ILE A 8 36.89 12.17 17.40
C ILE A 8 37.16 13.34 16.44
N GLY A 9 37.60 14.50 16.95
CA GLY A 9 38.00 15.65 16.13
C GLY A 9 39.33 15.46 15.37
N LEU A 10 40.25 14.63 15.88
CA LEU A 10 41.54 14.38 15.22
C LEU A 10 41.50 13.24 14.18
N LEU A 11 40.53 12.32 14.21
CA LEU A 11 40.36 11.34 13.12
C LEU A 11 39.62 11.90 11.90
N LEU A 12 38.78 12.93 12.08
CA LEU A 12 38.04 13.57 10.99
C LEU A 12 38.85 14.61 10.21
N SER A 13 39.99 15.06 10.73
CA SER A 13 40.87 16.04 10.06
C SER A 13 41.96 15.42 9.18
N GLN A 14 42.16 14.10 9.21
CA GLN A 14 43.07 13.38 8.30
C GLN A 14 42.37 12.69 7.11
N LEU A 15 41.05 12.87 6.96
CA LEU A 15 40.32 12.56 5.73
C LEU A 15 40.12 13.80 4.84
N GLY A 16 40.85 14.88 5.14
CA GLY A 16 40.84 16.13 4.40
C GLY A 16 41.64 16.06 3.10
N CYS A 17 40.91 16.11 1.97
CA CYS A 17 41.34 16.58 0.66
C CYS A 17 42.71 16.10 0.15
N ASP A 18 42.74 14.89 -0.40
CA ASP A 18 43.70 14.58 -1.46
C ASP A 18 43.17 15.21 -2.77
N SER A 19 43.64 16.42 -3.07
CA SER A 19 43.23 17.26 -4.21
C SER A 19 43.71 16.73 -5.59
N ASN A 20 44.23 15.50 -5.63
CA ASN A 20 44.72 14.82 -6.83
C ASN A 20 43.84 13.66 -7.31
N ALA A 21 42.62 13.50 -6.79
CA ALA A 21 41.67 12.54 -7.34
C ALA A 21 41.15 13.02 -8.72
N PRO A 22 41.38 12.28 -9.82
CA PRO A 22 40.84 12.66 -11.12
C PRO A 22 39.31 12.72 -11.08
N SER A 23 38.71 13.73 -11.71
CA SER A 23 37.25 13.88 -11.79
C SER A 23 36.59 12.62 -12.39
N THR A 24 35.33 12.32 -12.05
CA THR A 24 34.58 11.20 -12.64
C THR A 24 34.66 11.21 -14.18
N LYS A 25 34.70 12.41 -14.78
CA LYS A 25 34.87 12.61 -16.22
C LYS A 25 36.23 12.14 -16.74
N THR A 26 37.28 12.25 -15.94
CA THR A 26 38.65 11.83 -16.25
C THR A 26 38.83 10.31 -16.09
N ILE A 27 38.15 9.68 -15.13
CA ILE A 27 38.17 8.21 -14.94
C ILE A 27 37.42 7.50 -16.06
N LEU A 28 36.29 8.07 -16.51
CA LEU A 28 35.48 7.52 -17.59
C LEU A 28 36.08 7.72 -19.00
N ASN A 29 37.03 8.66 -19.17
CA ASN A 29 37.58 9.04 -20.47
C ASN A 29 38.89 8.34 -20.87
N ASN A 30 39.39 7.39 -20.09
CA ASN A 30 40.70 6.80 -20.36
C ASN A 30 40.59 5.51 -21.20
N THR A 31 40.12 5.64 -22.44
CA THR A 31 40.54 4.91 -23.66
C THR A 31 39.54 5.17 -24.80
N ALA A 32 40.04 5.78 -25.87
CA ALA A 32 39.31 6.00 -27.11
C ALA A 32 39.26 4.68 -27.93
N GLU A 33 38.14 3.96 -27.83
CA GLU A 33 37.60 3.16 -28.93
C GLU A 33 36.24 3.77 -29.28
N ASP A 34 36.17 4.41 -30.45
CA ASP A 34 35.33 5.59 -30.69
C ASP A 34 33.82 5.33 -30.92
N ASP A 35 33.30 4.12 -30.71
CA ASP A 35 31.85 3.81 -30.90
C ASP A 35 31.27 2.78 -29.91
N ALA A 36 32.04 2.26 -28.94
CA ALA A 36 31.53 1.26 -28.00
C ALA A 36 30.83 1.91 -26.79
N MET A 37 29.61 1.44 -26.51
CA MET A 37 28.85 1.81 -25.31
C MET A 37 29.56 1.28 -24.04
N THR A 38 29.45 2.00 -22.93
CA THR A 38 30.13 1.66 -21.68
C THR A 38 29.18 1.01 -20.68
N LEU A 39 29.63 -0.06 -20.02
CA LEU A 39 28.94 -0.67 -18.89
C LEU A 39 29.82 -0.65 -17.65
N ALA A 40 29.26 -0.20 -16.52
CA ALA A 40 29.91 -0.27 -15.21
C ALA A 40 29.04 -1.05 -14.20
N LEU A 41 29.70 -1.76 -13.29
CA LEU A 41 29.07 -2.44 -12.15
C LEU A 41 30.07 -2.56 -11.01
N SER A 42 29.58 -2.65 -9.77
CA SER A 42 30.42 -2.78 -8.58
C SER A 42 30.63 -4.23 -8.13
N SER A 43 29.93 -5.19 -8.74
CA SER A 43 30.08 -6.60 -8.40
C SER A 43 31.48 -7.13 -8.75
N PRO A 44 32.06 -8.02 -7.92
CA PRO A 44 33.40 -8.57 -8.15
C PRO A 44 33.53 -9.31 -9.49
N PRO A 45 34.75 -9.40 -10.05
CA PRO A 45 35.04 -10.37 -11.11
C PRO A 45 34.59 -11.77 -10.70
N GLU A 46 34.10 -12.55 -11.67
CA GLU A 46 33.54 -13.90 -11.48
C GLU A 46 32.21 -14.00 -10.72
N SER A 47 31.65 -12.89 -10.21
CA SER A 47 30.29 -12.90 -9.67
C SER A 47 29.25 -13.22 -10.74
N ALA A 48 28.08 -13.72 -10.32
CA ALA A 48 26.98 -14.01 -11.23
C ALA A 48 26.58 -12.79 -12.08
N GLU A 49 26.55 -11.60 -11.47
CA GLU A 49 26.25 -10.35 -12.17
C GLU A 49 27.34 -10.00 -13.19
N TYR A 50 28.62 -10.17 -12.84
CA TYR A 50 29.73 -9.84 -13.75
C TYR A 50 29.77 -10.77 -14.97
N LEU A 51 29.62 -12.08 -14.75
CA LEU A 51 29.59 -13.07 -15.83
C LEU A 51 28.34 -12.92 -16.71
N ALA A 52 27.17 -12.63 -16.10
CA ALA A 52 25.96 -12.33 -16.85
C ALA A 52 26.06 -11.01 -17.63
N ALA A 53 26.75 -9.99 -17.09
CA ALA A 53 27.01 -8.76 -17.81
C ALA A 53 27.88 -9.02 -19.05
N LYS A 54 28.92 -9.86 -18.93
CA LYS A 54 29.74 -10.26 -20.09
C LYS A 54 28.90 -10.99 -21.14
N ARG A 55 28.01 -11.87 -20.70
CA ARG A 55 27.04 -12.54 -21.58
C ARG A 55 26.11 -11.54 -22.25
N PHE A 56 25.59 -10.55 -21.52
CA PHE A 56 24.77 -9.47 -22.05
C PHE A 56 25.49 -8.67 -23.13
N ALA A 57 26.74 -8.25 -22.89
CA ALA A 57 27.55 -7.54 -23.87
C ALA A 57 27.71 -8.34 -25.18
N LYS A 58 28.03 -9.64 -25.06
CA LYS A 58 28.12 -10.54 -26.21
C LYS A 58 26.79 -10.68 -26.96
N LEU A 59 25.69 -10.85 -26.23
CA LEU A 59 24.35 -10.98 -26.83
C LEU A 59 23.90 -9.69 -27.53
N VAL A 60 24.29 -8.52 -27.03
CA VAL A 60 24.03 -7.23 -27.70
C VAL A 60 24.79 -7.15 -29.01
N ASP A 61 26.08 -7.48 -29.02
CA ASP A 61 26.91 -7.52 -30.23
C ASP A 61 26.30 -8.48 -31.28
N GLU A 62 25.97 -9.71 -30.88
CA GLU A 62 25.36 -10.72 -31.77
C GLU A 62 23.99 -10.28 -32.32
N LYS A 63 23.08 -9.78 -31.47
CA LYS A 63 21.71 -9.42 -31.89
C LYS A 63 21.62 -8.11 -32.65
N THR A 64 22.65 -7.27 -32.56
CA THR A 64 22.77 -6.02 -33.34
C THR A 64 23.71 -6.17 -34.54
N LEU A 65 24.20 -7.38 -34.82
CA LEU A 65 25.12 -7.66 -35.93
C LEU A 65 26.37 -6.78 -35.89
N GLY A 66 26.86 -6.47 -34.68
CA GLY A 66 28.03 -5.62 -34.46
C GLY A 66 27.79 -4.12 -34.46
N GLU A 67 26.54 -3.65 -34.68
CA GLU A 67 26.21 -2.22 -34.63
C GLU A 67 26.31 -1.63 -33.22
N VAL A 68 26.09 -2.44 -32.18
CA VAL A 68 26.21 -2.02 -30.79
C VAL A 68 27.20 -2.93 -30.08
N LYS A 69 28.29 -2.33 -29.61
CA LYS A 69 29.29 -3.02 -28.77
C LYS A 69 29.28 -2.43 -27.38
N ILE A 70 29.50 -3.28 -26.39
CA ILE A 70 29.59 -2.88 -24.98
C ILE A 70 30.99 -3.17 -24.45
N ARG A 71 31.67 -2.15 -23.95
CA ARG A 71 32.93 -2.29 -23.21
C ARG A 71 32.70 -2.10 -21.72
N PHE A 72 33.43 -2.87 -20.93
CA PHE A 72 33.40 -2.75 -19.48
C PHE A 72 34.33 -1.63 -19.04
N ILE A 73 33.80 -0.74 -18.20
CA ILE A 73 34.67 0.12 -17.41
C ILE A 73 35.02 -0.68 -16.17
N GLU A 74 36.26 -1.15 -16.12
CA GLU A 74 36.80 -1.73 -14.90
C GLU A 74 36.68 -0.67 -13.80
N SER A 75 35.83 -0.96 -12.83
CA SER A 75 35.72 -0.17 -11.63
C SER A 75 37.01 -0.43 -10.83
N ASN A 76 38.06 0.34 -11.12
CA ASN A 76 39.36 0.28 -10.45
C ASN A 76 39.28 0.85 -9.02
N SER A 77 38.25 0.49 -8.26
CA SER A 77 37.99 0.85 -6.86
C SER A 77 37.66 2.32 -6.55
N ARG A 78 37.44 3.19 -7.56
CA ARG A 78 37.25 4.65 -7.32
C ARG A 78 35.85 5.22 -7.48
N ILE A 79 34.95 4.59 -8.25
CA ILE A 79 33.60 5.14 -8.50
C ILE A 79 32.58 4.39 -7.62
N SER A 80 31.78 5.12 -6.86
CA SER A 80 30.67 4.58 -6.07
C SER A 80 29.44 4.25 -6.94
N ASP A 81 28.55 3.36 -6.46
CA ASP A 81 27.29 3.05 -7.16
C ASP A 81 26.47 4.31 -7.46
N ARG A 82 26.45 5.25 -6.52
CA ARG A 82 25.76 6.53 -6.67
C ARG A 82 26.35 7.36 -7.81
N GLU A 83 27.67 7.40 -7.94
CA GLU A 83 28.34 8.09 -9.03
C GLU A 83 28.14 7.37 -10.37
N MET A 84 28.11 6.04 -10.39
CA MET A 84 27.80 5.25 -11.60
C MET A 84 26.37 5.56 -12.08
N VAL A 85 25.38 5.47 -11.19
CA VAL A 85 23.98 5.78 -11.53
C VAL A 85 23.85 7.24 -11.99
N ALA A 86 24.47 8.21 -11.30
CA ALA A 86 24.45 9.61 -11.71
C ALA A 86 25.14 9.83 -13.07
N ALA A 87 26.19 9.08 -13.40
CA ALA A 87 26.84 9.11 -14.71
C ALA A 87 25.92 8.53 -15.79
N VAL A 88 25.17 7.46 -15.51
CA VAL A 88 24.17 6.91 -16.45
C VAL A 88 23.00 7.88 -16.67
N GLN A 89 22.49 8.52 -15.61
CA GLN A 89 21.45 9.56 -15.72
C GLN A 89 21.87 10.72 -16.65
N LYS A 90 23.16 11.09 -16.61
CA LYS A 90 23.74 12.15 -17.44
C LYS A 90 24.18 11.67 -18.84
N GLY A 91 24.10 10.37 -19.12
CA GLY A 91 24.59 9.76 -20.36
C GLY A 91 26.11 9.85 -20.53
N LEU A 92 26.85 9.88 -19.41
CA LEU A 92 28.32 9.72 -19.38
C LEU A 92 28.71 8.24 -19.30
N LEU A 93 27.80 7.40 -18.81
CA LEU A 93 27.84 5.95 -18.88
C LEU A 93 26.57 5.48 -19.60
N ASP A 94 26.68 4.45 -20.44
CA ASP A 94 25.52 3.90 -21.14
C ASP A 94 24.73 2.90 -20.31
N PHE A 95 25.41 2.04 -19.54
CA PHE A 95 24.79 1.00 -18.73
C PHE A 95 25.37 0.96 -17.31
N THR A 96 24.52 0.60 -16.35
CA THR A 96 24.94 0.22 -15.00
C THR A 96 24.16 -1.00 -14.52
N ILE A 97 24.81 -1.84 -13.72
CA ILE A 97 24.15 -2.88 -12.93
C ILE A 97 24.38 -2.55 -11.46
N THR A 98 23.30 -2.34 -10.71
CA THR A 98 23.38 -1.84 -9.33
C THR A 98 22.30 -2.47 -8.45
N PRO A 99 22.54 -2.68 -7.15
CA PRO A 99 21.50 -3.10 -6.22
C PRO A 99 20.33 -2.10 -6.19
N THR A 100 19.09 -2.61 -6.04
CA THR A 100 17.87 -1.80 -5.94
C THR A 100 17.90 -0.87 -4.72
N SER A 101 18.46 -1.33 -3.60
CA SER A 101 18.63 -0.52 -2.38
C SER A 101 19.38 0.80 -2.64
N ARG A 102 20.35 0.76 -3.57
CA ARG A 102 21.18 1.91 -3.94
C ARG A 102 20.46 2.88 -4.87
N LEU A 103 19.33 2.51 -5.48
CA LEU A 103 18.52 3.41 -6.32
C LEU A 103 17.52 4.26 -5.51
N SER A 104 17.38 3.98 -4.21
CA SER A 104 16.43 4.62 -3.30
C SER A 104 16.46 6.15 -3.25
N TYR A 105 17.59 6.77 -3.60
CA TYR A 105 17.77 8.22 -3.57
C TYR A 105 17.17 8.94 -4.80
N ILE A 106 16.95 8.23 -5.92
CA ILE A 106 16.29 8.75 -7.14
C ILE A 106 14.94 8.08 -7.39
N ALA A 107 14.76 6.84 -6.95
CA ALA A 107 13.53 6.07 -7.08
C ALA A 107 13.25 5.37 -5.73
N PRO A 108 12.57 6.05 -4.78
CA PRO A 108 12.32 5.52 -3.44
C PRO A 108 11.58 4.17 -3.43
N ASP A 109 10.74 3.92 -4.43
CA ASP A 109 9.99 2.68 -4.58
C ASP A 109 10.85 1.46 -4.94
N MET A 110 12.09 1.65 -5.40
CA MET A 110 13.05 0.54 -5.54
C MET A 110 13.43 -0.10 -4.20
N GLN A 111 13.20 0.59 -3.08
CA GLN A 111 13.36 0.04 -1.73
C GLN A 111 12.30 -1.00 -1.37
N LEU A 112 11.31 -1.23 -2.21
CA LEU A 112 10.29 -2.24 -1.94
C LEU A 112 10.94 -3.61 -1.76
N PHE A 113 11.97 -3.95 -2.54
CA PHE A 113 12.72 -5.20 -2.37
C PHE A 113 13.62 -5.22 -1.12
N ASP A 114 13.82 -4.09 -0.45
CA ASP A 114 14.51 -4.03 0.84
C ASP A 114 13.57 -4.38 2.01
N LEU A 115 12.26 -4.49 1.78
CA LEU A 115 11.31 -4.83 2.84
C LEU A 115 11.68 -6.19 3.46
N PRO A 116 11.87 -6.25 4.79
CA PRO A 116 12.23 -7.48 5.45
C PRO A 116 11.11 -8.51 5.35
N PHE A 117 11.50 -9.77 5.19
CA PHE A 117 10.60 -10.91 5.00
C PHE A 117 9.58 -10.70 3.86
N LEU A 118 9.90 -9.83 2.88
CA LEU A 118 9.06 -9.67 1.71
C LEU A 118 8.93 -10.98 0.95
N PHE A 119 9.99 -11.78 0.82
CA PHE A 119 9.97 -13.04 0.08
C PHE A 119 10.12 -14.23 1.02
N GLU A 120 9.33 -15.27 0.79
CA GLU A 120 9.42 -16.53 1.55
C GLU A 120 10.43 -17.50 0.93
N ASP A 121 10.49 -17.53 -0.41
CA ASP A 121 11.36 -18.39 -1.19
C ASP A 121 11.71 -17.78 -2.57
N GLU A 122 12.58 -18.45 -3.32
CA GLU A 122 12.95 -18.04 -4.68
C GLU A 122 11.77 -18.07 -5.66
N ALA A 123 10.76 -18.92 -5.43
CA ALA A 123 9.58 -18.98 -6.29
C ALA A 123 8.72 -17.71 -6.13
N ALA A 124 8.65 -17.14 -4.92
CA ALA A 124 8.02 -15.85 -4.65
C ALA A 124 8.78 -14.71 -5.33
N VAL A 125 10.12 -14.75 -5.33
CA VAL A 125 10.96 -13.80 -6.08
C VAL A 125 10.64 -13.87 -7.57
N ASP A 126 10.56 -15.07 -8.14
CA ASP A 126 10.24 -15.27 -9.56
C ASP A 126 8.89 -14.67 -9.95
N ARG A 127 7.85 -14.99 -9.19
CA ARG A 127 6.51 -14.44 -9.46
C ARG A 127 6.51 -12.92 -9.42
N VAL A 128 7.22 -12.32 -8.47
CA VAL A 128 7.32 -10.86 -8.37
C VAL A 128 8.12 -10.26 -9.51
N PHE A 129 9.30 -10.81 -9.85
CA PHE A 129 10.15 -10.27 -10.90
C PHE A 129 9.49 -10.37 -12.29
N ASP A 130 8.68 -11.39 -12.53
CA ASP A 130 7.94 -11.57 -13.79
C ASP A 130 6.62 -10.78 -13.88
N SER A 131 6.17 -10.21 -12.76
CA SER A 131 4.88 -9.53 -12.64
C SER A 131 4.80 -8.23 -13.45
N SER A 132 3.57 -7.79 -13.70
CA SER A 132 3.31 -6.43 -14.22
C SER A 132 3.77 -5.34 -13.25
N ALA A 133 3.76 -5.62 -11.95
CA ALA A 133 4.22 -4.71 -10.90
C ALA A 133 5.72 -4.40 -11.05
N ALA A 134 6.56 -5.43 -11.21
CA ALA A 134 7.99 -5.26 -11.45
C ALA A 134 8.27 -4.48 -12.76
N LYS A 135 7.51 -4.74 -13.82
CA LYS A 135 7.62 -3.99 -15.09
C LYS A 135 7.27 -2.51 -14.91
N LEU A 136 6.20 -2.22 -14.15
CA LEU A 136 5.82 -0.86 -13.81
C LEU A 136 6.86 -0.17 -12.90
N LEU A 137 7.44 -0.91 -11.96
CA LEU A 137 8.51 -0.40 -11.10
C LEU A 137 9.74 0.00 -11.93
N LEU A 138 10.15 -0.84 -12.88
CA LEU A 138 11.24 -0.54 -13.81
C LEU A 138 10.93 0.66 -14.72
N SER A 139 9.69 0.83 -15.19
CA SER A 139 9.35 1.95 -16.10
C SER A 139 9.38 3.32 -15.41
N LYS A 140 9.21 3.38 -14.08
CA LYS A 140 9.34 4.63 -13.33
C LYS A 140 10.76 5.20 -13.33
N LEU A 141 11.78 4.37 -13.61
CA LEU A 141 13.14 4.83 -13.82
C LEU A 141 13.27 5.78 -15.01
N ASP A 142 12.35 5.72 -15.99
CA ASP A 142 12.39 6.56 -17.18
C ASP A 142 12.32 8.05 -16.80
N ILE A 143 11.52 8.38 -15.79
CA ILE A 143 11.38 9.74 -15.23
C ILE A 143 12.70 10.21 -14.60
N GLN A 144 13.53 9.28 -14.15
CA GLN A 144 14.86 9.54 -13.58
C GLN A 144 15.99 9.51 -14.63
N GLY A 145 15.66 9.45 -15.93
CA GLY A 145 16.64 9.42 -17.02
C GLY A 145 17.30 8.06 -17.22
N LEU A 146 16.70 6.99 -16.72
CA LEU A 146 17.21 5.62 -16.78
C LEU A 146 16.15 4.69 -17.40
N VAL A 147 16.56 3.78 -18.26
CA VAL A 147 15.69 2.71 -18.77
C VAL A 147 16.00 1.44 -18.00
N GLY A 148 15.04 0.96 -17.21
CA GLY A 148 15.12 -0.36 -16.58
C GLY A 148 14.99 -1.48 -17.62
N LEU A 149 15.99 -2.34 -17.73
CA LEU A 149 16.02 -3.45 -18.69
C LEU A 149 15.59 -4.78 -18.06
N SER A 150 16.06 -5.09 -16.85
CA SER A 150 15.74 -6.32 -16.13
C SER A 150 16.06 -6.21 -14.63
N LEU A 151 15.44 -7.09 -13.85
CA LEU A 151 15.80 -7.36 -12.45
C LEU A 151 16.64 -8.63 -12.38
N TRP A 152 17.68 -8.62 -11.56
CA TRP A 152 18.64 -9.70 -11.36
C TRP A 152 18.68 -10.15 -9.89
N ARG A 153 18.92 -11.44 -9.66
CA ARG A 153 18.95 -12.06 -8.33
C ARG A 153 20.30 -11.86 -7.64
N GLY A 154 20.30 -11.39 -6.41
CA GLY A 154 21.47 -11.50 -5.52
C GLY A 154 21.34 -12.66 -4.53
N GLY A 155 20.13 -12.89 -4.02
CA GLY A 155 19.81 -13.96 -3.06
C GLY A 155 19.38 -13.43 -1.69
N PHE A 156 19.01 -14.37 -0.81
CA PHE A 156 18.58 -14.06 0.55
C PHE A 156 19.72 -13.55 1.43
N LYS A 157 19.44 -12.49 2.18
CA LYS A 157 20.34 -11.91 3.17
C LYS A 157 20.38 -12.75 4.44
N GLN A 158 21.59 -12.91 4.95
CA GLN A 158 21.90 -13.56 6.22
C GLN A 158 22.64 -12.58 7.12
N LEU A 159 22.87 -12.96 8.38
CA LEU A 159 23.71 -12.19 9.30
C LEU A 159 25.08 -12.86 9.44
N MET A 160 26.15 -12.06 9.44
CA MET A 160 27.49 -12.51 9.78
C MET A 160 28.05 -11.63 10.90
N THR A 161 28.58 -12.25 11.95
CA THR A 161 29.10 -11.58 13.15
C THR A 161 30.38 -12.24 13.65
N THR A 162 31.13 -11.55 14.52
CA THR A 162 32.30 -12.11 15.21
C THR A 162 31.95 -12.87 16.50
N SER A 163 30.69 -12.79 16.94
CA SER A 163 30.13 -13.56 18.05
C SER A 163 28.69 -14.02 17.73
N PRO A 164 28.22 -15.19 18.20
CA PRO A 164 26.88 -15.70 17.90
C PRO A 164 25.74 -14.74 18.26
N ILE A 165 24.60 -14.90 17.57
CA ILE A 165 23.31 -14.27 17.90
C ILE A 165 22.33 -15.42 18.12
N GLU A 166 21.79 -15.54 19.33
CA GLU A 166 20.86 -16.59 19.72
C GLU A 166 19.52 -16.01 20.20
N ALA A 167 19.53 -14.77 20.70
CA ALA A 167 18.36 -14.09 21.24
C ALA A 167 18.30 -12.59 20.85
N PRO A 168 17.14 -11.92 20.97
CA PRO A 168 16.98 -10.49 20.70
C PRO A 168 18.00 -9.58 21.38
N GLU A 169 18.39 -9.91 22.61
CA GLU A 169 19.32 -9.13 23.43
C GLU A 169 20.72 -9.05 22.80
N ASP A 170 21.08 -10.03 21.96
CA ASP A 170 22.38 -10.08 21.31
C ASP A 170 22.56 -8.98 20.26
N PHE A 171 21.49 -8.37 19.75
CA PHE A 171 21.60 -7.25 18.82
C PHE A 171 22.04 -5.94 19.50
N GLN A 172 21.82 -5.82 20.81
CA GLN A 172 22.05 -4.59 21.56
C GLN A 172 23.53 -4.17 21.50
N GLN A 173 23.77 -2.88 21.26
CA GLN A 173 25.11 -2.28 21.16
C GLN A 173 26.01 -2.82 20.02
N ARG A 174 25.54 -3.75 19.18
CA ARG A 174 26.28 -4.20 18.00
C ARG A 174 26.11 -3.22 16.83
N ARG A 175 27.18 -3.02 16.07
CA ARG A 175 27.23 -2.18 14.87
C ARG A 175 27.25 -3.05 13.64
N PHE A 176 26.20 -2.98 12.84
CA PHE A 176 26.06 -3.77 11.62
C PHE A 176 26.38 -2.96 10.38
N LYS A 177 27.22 -3.51 9.50
CA LYS A 177 27.33 -3.01 8.12
C LYS A 177 26.03 -3.30 7.38
N ILE A 178 25.50 -2.27 6.72
CA ILE A 178 24.34 -2.36 5.82
C ILE A 178 24.65 -1.69 4.48
N MET A 179 23.83 -1.98 3.47
CA MET A 179 23.76 -1.13 2.28
C MET A 179 23.14 0.23 2.62
N GLU A 180 23.43 1.28 1.83
CA GLU A 180 22.79 2.58 2.02
C GLU A 180 21.30 2.50 1.70
N SER A 181 20.49 2.31 2.74
CA SER A 181 19.04 2.32 2.67
C SER A 181 18.46 2.78 4.02
N PRO A 182 17.67 3.87 4.06
CA PRO A 182 16.94 4.27 5.26
C PRO A 182 16.10 3.14 5.88
N LEU A 183 15.50 2.29 5.04
CA LEU A 183 14.66 1.17 5.47
C LEU A 183 15.51 0.14 6.24
N LEU A 184 16.66 -0.27 5.69
CA LEU A 184 17.57 -1.22 6.36
C LEU A 184 18.14 -0.66 7.67
N ARG A 185 18.41 0.66 7.71
CA ARG A 185 18.82 1.33 8.96
C ARG A 185 17.73 1.22 10.03
N GLU A 186 16.47 1.40 9.64
CA GLU A 186 15.34 1.33 10.55
C GLU A 186 15.04 -0.09 11.01
N GLN A 187 15.18 -1.09 10.12
CA GLN A 187 15.11 -2.53 10.46
C GLN A 187 16.06 -2.90 11.60
N PHE A 188 17.35 -2.61 11.47
CA PHE A 188 18.31 -2.90 12.54
C PHE A 188 18.07 -2.07 13.80
N LYS A 189 17.57 -0.84 13.66
CA LYS A 189 17.16 -0.02 14.81
C LYS A 189 16.02 -0.67 15.59
N LEU A 190 15.03 -1.24 14.91
CA LEU A 190 13.93 -1.99 15.54
C LEU A 190 14.46 -3.25 16.25
N TRP A 191 15.47 -3.90 15.68
CA TRP A 191 16.17 -5.01 16.33
C TRP A 191 17.12 -4.58 17.47
N GLY A 192 17.28 -3.28 17.74
CA GLY A 192 18.18 -2.76 18.78
C GLY A 192 19.65 -2.62 18.38
N GLY A 193 19.98 -2.92 17.13
CA GLY A 193 21.33 -2.74 16.56
C GLY A 193 21.58 -1.32 16.02
N ALA A 194 22.85 -0.90 16.07
CA ALA A 194 23.32 0.27 15.34
C ALA A 194 23.76 -0.13 13.92
N THR A 195 23.77 0.80 12.98
CA THR A 195 24.21 0.52 11.60
C THR A 195 25.26 1.50 11.11
N VAL A 196 26.16 1.00 10.26
CA VAL A 196 27.18 1.80 9.59
C VAL A 196 27.13 1.47 8.09
N PRO A 197 26.84 2.44 7.21
CA PRO A 197 26.91 2.20 5.76
C PRO A 197 28.38 2.07 5.34
N ILE A 198 28.80 0.87 4.96
CA ILE A 198 30.16 0.58 4.51
C ILE A 198 30.08 -0.07 3.12
N ALA A 199 30.92 0.42 2.19
CA ALA A 199 31.03 -0.17 0.86
C ALA A 199 31.62 -1.59 0.96
N ALA A 200 31.13 -2.53 0.15
CA ALA A 200 31.46 -3.96 0.26
C ALA A 200 32.98 -4.25 0.33
N ARG A 201 33.79 -3.52 -0.44
CA ARG A 201 35.27 -3.65 -0.46
C ARG A 201 35.97 -3.31 0.86
N HIS A 202 35.33 -2.54 1.73
CA HIS A 202 35.88 -2.10 3.01
C HIS A 202 35.41 -2.98 4.18
N THR A 203 34.56 -3.98 3.92
CA THR A 203 33.93 -4.81 4.96
C THR A 203 34.96 -5.61 5.75
N GLU A 204 35.91 -6.30 5.10
CA GLU A 204 36.98 -7.05 5.80
C GLU A 204 37.80 -6.15 6.72
N ASN A 205 38.22 -5.00 6.20
CA ASN A 205 39.00 -4.04 6.98
C ASN A 205 38.18 -3.46 8.16
N ALA A 206 36.88 -3.28 7.99
CA ALA A 206 35.99 -2.81 9.05
C ALA A 206 35.84 -3.84 10.18
N PHE A 207 35.77 -5.14 9.87
CA PHE A 207 35.85 -6.20 10.88
C PHE A 207 37.22 -6.22 11.57
N GLN A 208 38.31 -6.19 10.81
CA GLN A 208 39.69 -6.18 11.35
C GLN A 208 39.97 -5.00 12.29
N LYS A 209 39.37 -3.83 12.01
CA LYS A 209 39.50 -2.62 12.83
C LYS A 209 38.44 -2.51 13.93
N GLU A 210 37.61 -3.53 14.12
CA GLU A 210 36.51 -3.53 15.08
C GLU A 210 35.60 -2.30 14.92
N ALA A 211 35.43 -1.83 13.67
CA ALA A 211 34.53 -0.74 13.34
C ALA A 211 33.07 -1.22 13.27
N ILE A 212 32.89 -2.52 13.02
CA ILE A 212 31.61 -3.23 12.97
C ILE A 212 31.73 -4.55 13.72
N ASP A 213 30.61 -5.00 14.28
CA ASP A 213 30.48 -6.26 15.01
C ASP A 213 29.73 -7.32 14.18
N GLY A 214 29.08 -6.87 13.10
CA GLY A 214 28.40 -7.73 12.14
C GLY A 214 28.07 -7.06 10.81
N GLN A 215 27.44 -7.80 9.93
CA GLN A 215 26.85 -7.33 8.68
C GLN A 215 25.61 -8.14 8.29
N GLU A 216 24.78 -7.58 7.42
CA GLU A 216 23.88 -8.35 6.55
C GLU A 216 24.42 -8.38 5.10
N ASP A 217 24.35 -9.55 4.47
CA ASP A 217 24.60 -9.72 3.04
C ASP A 217 24.16 -11.12 2.54
N THR A 218 24.32 -11.41 1.25
CA THR A 218 24.07 -12.73 0.67
C THR A 218 25.18 -13.73 1.04
N ILE A 219 24.86 -15.02 0.96
CA ILE A 219 25.82 -16.11 1.19
C ILE A 219 27.02 -16.02 0.24
N ALA A 220 26.80 -15.73 -1.05
CA ALA A 220 27.89 -15.52 -2.01
C ALA A 220 28.84 -14.40 -1.60
N ASN A 221 28.31 -13.24 -1.21
CA ASN A 221 29.13 -12.09 -0.79
C ASN A 221 29.90 -12.38 0.50
N MET A 222 29.28 -13.06 1.47
CA MET A 222 29.91 -13.49 2.70
C MET A 222 31.05 -14.50 2.46
N ALA A 223 30.88 -15.44 1.53
CA ALA A 223 31.91 -16.40 1.17
C ALA A 223 33.15 -15.74 0.54
N GLY A 224 32.95 -14.60 -0.13
CA GLY A 224 34.02 -13.83 -0.78
C GLY A 224 34.93 -13.06 0.18
N ILE A 225 34.62 -13.00 1.47
CA ILE A 225 35.42 -12.27 2.46
C ILE A 225 35.93 -13.16 3.59
N ASN A 226 37.03 -12.79 4.23
CA ASN A 226 37.63 -13.50 5.36
C ASN A 226 37.47 -12.68 6.65
N VAL A 227 36.81 -13.29 7.63
CA VAL A 227 36.54 -12.71 8.95
C VAL A 227 36.96 -13.72 10.01
N GLU A 228 37.77 -13.29 10.96
CA GLU A 228 38.21 -14.14 12.07
C GLU A 228 37.03 -14.41 13.02
N ASN A 229 36.89 -15.66 13.49
CA ASN A 229 35.79 -16.11 14.35
C ASN A 229 34.39 -15.81 13.79
N ALA A 230 34.23 -15.93 12.46
CA ALA A 230 32.97 -15.65 11.80
C ALA A 230 31.87 -16.64 12.22
N ASN A 231 30.72 -16.08 12.60
CA ASN A 231 29.46 -16.78 12.84
C ASN A 231 28.45 -16.28 11.81
N VAL A 232 27.83 -17.18 11.06
CA VAL A 232 26.80 -16.87 10.06
C VAL A 232 25.47 -17.44 10.52
N LEU A 233 24.50 -16.57 10.74
CA LEU A 233 23.14 -16.93 11.13
C LEU A 233 22.20 -16.85 9.92
N ILE A 234 21.69 -18.00 9.49
CA ILE A 234 20.69 -18.10 8.42
C ILE A 234 19.35 -17.61 8.95
N THR A 235 18.88 -16.51 8.38
CA THR A 235 17.68 -15.76 8.78
C THR A 235 16.73 -15.52 7.61
N ASN A 236 17.24 -15.48 6.37
CA ASN A 236 16.48 -15.15 5.16
C ASN A 236 15.62 -13.88 5.31
N HIS A 237 16.10 -12.90 6.09
CA HIS A 237 15.29 -11.77 6.54
C HIS A 237 15.07 -10.69 5.47
N GLY A 238 15.75 -10.77 4.32
CA GLY A 238 15.62 -9.84 3.22
C GLY A 238 16.24 -10.40 1.95
N TYR A 239 16.11 -9.69 0.83
CA TYR A 239 16.60 -10.15 -0.46
C TYR A 239 17.43 -9.07 -1.15
N VAL A 240 18.56 -9.44 -1.76
CA VAL A 240 19.32 -8.53 -2.61
C VAL A 240 18.84 -8.67 -4.04
N SER A 241 18.39 -7.56 -4.61
CA SER A 241 17.96 -7.47 -6.01
C SER A 241 18.83 -6.45 -6.75
N PHE A 242 19.10 -6.69 -8.03
CA PHE A 242 19.84 -5.77 -8.89
C PHE A 242 18.96 -5.29 -10.04
N VAL A 243 19.22 -4.07 -10.52
CA VAL A 243 18.64 -3.54 -11.77
C VAL A 243 19.73 -3.45 -12.81
N VAL A 244 19.45 -3.99 -14.00
CA VAL A 244 20.20 -3.64 -15.22
C VAL A 244 19.55 -2.39 -15.79
N ALA A 245 20.26 -1.28 -15.75
CA ALA A 245 19.78 0.02 -16.22
C ALA A 245 20.62 0.54 -17.40
N MET A 246 19.96 1.23 -18.31
CA MET A 246 20.57 1.95 -19.43
C MET A 246 20.29 3.45 -19.31
N SER A 247 21.16 4.31 -19.80
CA SER A 247 20.86 5.74 -19.91
C SER A 247 19.70 5.96 -20.86
N LEU A 248 18.70 6.78 -20.48
CA LEU A 248 17.62 7.16 -21.39
C LEU A 248 18.15 7.89 -22.62
N LYS A 249 19.23 8.68 -22.48
CA LYS A 249 19.88 9.37 -23.60
C LYS A 249 20.46 8.35 -24.59
N SER A 250 21.22 7.38 -24.09
CA SER A 250 21.82 6.33 -24.92
C SER A 250 20.76 5.42 -25.54
N HIS A 251 19.71 5.09 -24.79
CA HIS A 251 18.55 4.37 -25.33
C HIS A 251 17.91 5.12 -26.50
N ASN A 252 17.73 6.43 -26.36
CA ASN A 252 17.13 7.27 -27.38
C ASN A 252 18.03 7.47 -28.61
N ALA A 253 19.34 7.32 -28.47
CA ALA A 253 20.28 7.35 -29.59
C ALA A 253 20.25 6.06 -30.43
N LEU A 254 19.84 4.92 -29.85
CA LEU A 254 19.72 3.66 -30.58
C LEU A 254 18.52 3.66 -31.55
N SER A 255 18.69 2.97 -32.68
CA SER A 255 17.59 2.66 -33.61
C SER A 255 16.51 1.81 -32.92
N PRO A 256 15.23 1.86 -33.36
CA PRO A 256 14.18 1.01 -32.80
C PRO A 256 14.52 -0.49 -32.82
N THR A 257 15.22 -0.95 -33.87
CA THR A 257 15.73 -2.32 -33.98
C THR A 257 16.75 -2.64 -32.90
N ASN A 258 17.74 -1.76 -32.69
CA ASN A 258 18.78 -1.97 -31.67
C ASN A 258 18.22 -1.87 -30.25
N ARG A 259 17.23 -0.99 -30.00
CA ARG A 259 16.51 -0.96 -28.71
C ARG A 259 15.83 -2.30 -28.40
N LYS A 260 15.18 -2.91 -29.41
CA LYS A 260 14.54 -4.23 -29.27
C LYS A 260 15.59 -5.33 -29.05
N ALA A 261 16.70 -5.30 -29.79
CA ALA A 261 17.81 -6.24 -29.64
C ALA A 261 18.43 -6.18 -28.24
N VAL A 262 18.68 -4.97 -27.72
CA VAL A 262 19.21 -4.75 -26.35
C VAL A 262 18.26 -5.31 -25.29
N ARG A 263 16.94 -5.06 -25.40
CA ARG A 263 15.97 -5.65 -24.46
C ARG A 263 15.91 -7.18 -24.55
N ALA A 264 16.01 -7.74 -25.76
CA ALA A 264 16.06 -9.18 -25.95
C ALA A 264 17.34 -9.79 -25.36
N ALA A 265 18.49 -9.14 -25.55
CA ALA A 265 19.76 -9.55 -24.94
C ALA A 265 19.69 -9.49 -23.40
N ALA A 266 19.10 -8.44 -22.83
CA ALA A 266 18.91 -8.33 -21.38
C ALA A 266 18.05 -9.46 -20.82
N LYS A 267 16.94 -9.80 -21.49
CA LYS A 267 16.07 -10.92 -21.09
C LYS A 267 16.82 -12.27 -21.08
N GLU A 268 17.61 -12.55 -22.12
CA GLU A 268 18.35 -13.81 -22.22
C GLU A 268 19.53 -13.87 -21.24
N ALA A 269 20.24 -12.75 -21.04
CA ALA A 269 21.28 -12.66 -20.01
C ALA A 269 20.71 -12.80 -18.59
N THR A 270 19.47 -12.37 -18.35
CA THR A 270 18.78 -12.53 -17.05
C THR A 270 18.55 -13.99 -16.70
N ALA A 271 18.10 -14.81 -17.66
CA ALA A 271 17.92 -16.25 -17.43
C ALA A 271 19.26 -16.92 -17.06
N TYR A 272 20.34 -16.57 -17.75
CA TYR A 272 21.69 -17.04 -17.42
C TYR A 272 22.16 -16.55 -16.04
N GLN A 273 21.84 -15.30 -15.69
CA GLN A 273 22.16 -14.74 -14.38
C GLN A 273 21.50 -15.50 -13.25
N TYR A 274 20.23 -15.89 -13.39
CA TYR A 274 19.50 -16.63 -12.36
C TYR A 274 20.11 -18.01 -12.12
N GLU A 275 20.43 -18.73 -13.21
CA GLU A 275 21.09 -20.04 -13.12
C GLU A 275 22.42 -19.93 -12.35
N LEU A 276 23.25 -18.95 -12.75
CA LEU A 276 24.56 -18.76 -12.16
C LEU A 276 24.48 -18.31 -10.70
N ALA A 277 23.57 -17.40 -10.35
CA ALA A 277 23.36 -16.96 -8.98
C ALA A 277 22.95 -18.12 -8.06
N ASN A 278 22.06 -18.99 -8.52
CA ASN A 278 21.62 -20.16 -7.75
C ASN A 278 22.77 -21.16 -7.55
N GLN A 279 23.54 -21.45 -8.60
CA GLN A 279 24.71 -22.34 -8.51
C GLN A 279 25.77 -21.77 -7.56
N GLN A 280 26.11 -20.49 -7.70
CA GLN A 280 27.13 -19.84 -6.89
C GLN A 280 26.70 -19.71 -5.42
N ASN A 281 25.44 -19.39 -5.13
CA ASN A 281 24.95 -19.34 -3.75
C ASN A 281 25.02 -20.73 -3.07
N ALA A 282 24.69 -21.80 -3.80
CA ALA A 282 24.82 -23.16 -3.28
C ALA A 282 26.29 -23.53 -2.96
N GLN A 283 27.22 -23.21 -3.87
CA GLN A 283 28.65 -23.46 -3.67
C GLN A 283 29.25 -22.58 -2.54
N ALA A 284 28.82 -21.33 -2.45
CA ALA A 284 29.27 -20.39 -1.44
C ALA A 284 28.87 -20.82 -0.03
N LEU A 285 27.72 -21.48 0.15
CA LEU A 285 27.31 -22.03 1.45
C LEU A 285 28.29 -23.10 1.95
N GLU A 286 28.71 -24.01 1.07
CA GLU A 286 29.71 -25.03 1.40
C GLU A 286 31.07 -24.41 1.72
N THR A 287 31.44 -23.35 1.01
CA THR A 287 32.66 -22.57 1.29
C THR A 287 32.58 -21.92 2.67
N LEU A 288 31.46 -21.30 3.04
CA LEU A 288 31.27 -20.68 4.35
C LEU A 288 31.36 -21.70 5.49
N LYS A 289 30.74 -22.88 5.35
CA LYS A 289 30.81 -23.95 6.35
C LYS A 289 32.24 -24.41 6.66
N SER A 290 33.17 -24.24 5.71
CA SER A 290 34.59 -24.60 5.92
C SER A 290 35.39 -23.57 6.72
N LYS A 291 34.90 -22.32 6.84
CA LYS A 291 35.66 -21.20 7.44
C LYS A 291 34.89 -20.39 8.49
N ALA A 292 33.62 -20.69 8.72
CA ALA A 292 32.75 -20.01 9.67
C ALA A 292 31.80 -21.01 10.36
N THR A 293 31.34 -20.66 11.56
CA THR A 293 30.24 -21.37 12.21
C THR A 293 28.93 -20.96 11.56
N VAL A 294 28.24 -21.87 10.86
CA VAL A 294 26.97 -21.58 10.20
C VAL A 294 25.82 -22.22 10.98
N THR A 295 24.88 -21.40 11.47
CA THR A 295 23.69 -21.84 12.21
C THR A 295 22.42 -21.28 11.58
N SER A 296 21.26 -21.87 11.88
CA SER A 296 19.96 -21.30 11.48
C SER A 296 19.31 -20.61 12.68
N ALA A 297 18.61 -19.50 12.43
CA ALA A 297 17.82 -18.83 13.45
C ALA A 297 16.75 -19.78 14.01
N SER A 298 16.57 -19.75 15.33
CA SER A 298 15.50 -20.51 15.97
C SER A 298 14.14 -20.00 15.50
N PRO A 299 13.08 -20.83 15.49
CA PRO A 299 11.73 -20.37 15.13
C PRO A 299 11.27 -19.16 15.95
N THR A 300 11.64 -19.11 17.23
CA THR A 300 11.36 -17.97 18.11
C THR A 300 12.07 -16.70 17.66
N LEU A 301 13.36 -16.79 17.33
CA LEU A 301 14.13 -15.64 16.86
C LEU A 301 13.65 -15.16 15.48
N THR A 302 13.38 -16.09 14.55
CA THR A 302 12.82 -15.75 13.23
C THR A 302 11.48 -15.04 13.36
N ARG A 303 10.60 -15.51 14.24
CA ARG A 303 9.32 -14.83 14.51
C ARG A 303 9.55 -13.44 15.07
N TRP A 304 10.43 -13.29 16.06
CA TRP A 304 10.76 -11.98 16.62
C TRP A 304 11.31 -11.00 15.58
N LEU A 305 12.24 -11.45 14.73
CA LEU A 305 12.79 -10.62 13.64
C LEU A 305 11.70 -10.15 12.67
N ASN A 306 10.74 -11.03 12.34
CA ASN A 306 9.62 -10.70 11.47
C ASN A 306 8.66 -9.71 12.14
N ASP A 307 8.22 -10.02 13.37
CA ASP A 307 7.25 -9.22 14.13
C ASP A 307 7.77 -7.80 14.41
N GLU A 308 9.02 -7.65 14.82
CA GLU A 308 9.64 -6.33 15.04
C GLU A 308 9.84 -5.55 13.75
N SER A 309 9.95 -6.24 12.61
CA SER A 309 10.12 -5.61 11.30
C SER A 309 8.80 -5.27 10.60
N ALA A 310 7.70 -5.93 10.97
CA ALA A 310 6.39 -5.78 10.35
C ALA A 310 5.92 -4.31 10.21
N PRO A 311 6.15 -3.40 11.18
CA PRO A 311 5.75 -2.01 11.05
C PRO A 311 6.39 -1.25 9.88
N LEU A 312 7.55 -1.72 9.36
CA LEU A 312 8.27 -1.04 8.27
C LEU A 312 7.47 -0.99 6.97
N LEU A 313 6.69 -2.03 6.67
CA LEU A 313 5.82 -2.04 5.51
C LEU A 313 4.90 -0.82 5.53
N GLU A 314 4.22 -0.60 6.65
CA GLU A 314 3.24 0.47 6.79
C GLU A 314 3.89 1.85 6.88
N ARG A 315 5.01 1.98 7.59
CA ARG A 315 5.78 3.25 7.66
C ARG A 315 6.27 3.71 6.29
N TYR A 316 6.66 2.77 5.42
CA TYR A 316 7.16 3.08 4.09
C TYR A 316 6.10 3.00 3.00
N ARG A 317 4.90 2.46 3.27
CA ARG A 317 3.84 2.21 2.27
C ARG A 317 3.56 3.40 1.36
N GLN A 318 3.35 4.58 1.95
CA GLN A 318 3.08 5.80 1.17
C GLN A 318 4.30 6.21 0.33
N ARG A 319 5.51 6.13 0.89
CA ARG A 319 6.78 6.46 0.21
C ARG A 319 7.08 5.51 -0.96
N LEU A 320 6.78 4.22 -0.81
CA LEU A 320 6.93 3.20 -1.84
C LEU A 320 5.79 3.26 -2.88
N GLY A 321 4.66 3.89 -2.49
CA GLY A 321 3.42 3.93 -3.24
C GLY A 321 2.53 2.73 -2.92
N THR A 322 1.40 2.99 -2.25
CA THR A 322 0.44 1.97 -1.82
C THR A 322 0.08 0.97 -2.92
N ALA A 323 -0.27 1.48 -4.10
CA ALA A 323 -0.65 0.64 -5.24
C ALA A 323 0.45 -0.35 -5.65
N MET A 324 1.72 0.10 -5.63
CA MET A 324 2.86 -0.73 -5.97
C MET A 324 3.09 -1.80 -4.91
N VAL A 325 3.02 -1.42 -3.62
CA VAL A 325 3.10 -2.36 -2.50
C VAL A 325 2.06 -3.47 -2.65
N GLU A 326 0.80 -3.12 -2.89
CA GLU A 326 -0.28 -4.09 -3.04
C GLU A 326 -0.08 -5.02 -4.24
N GLN A 327 0.35 -4.48 -5.39
CA GLN A 327 0.64 -5.30 -6.56
C GLN A 327 1.80 -6.27 -6.33
N ILE A 328 2.82 -5.88 -5.56
CA ILE A 328 3.95 -6.78 -5.24
C ILE A 328 3.54 -7.83 -4.22
N LEU A 329 2.85 -7.45 -3.13
CA LEU A 329 2.32 -8.41 -2.15
C LEU A 329 1.40 -9.44 -2.81
N GLN A 330 0.62 -9.00 -3.81
CA GLN A 330 -0.20 -9.90 -4.60
C GLN A 330 0.65 -10.82 -5.48
N ALA A 331 1.60 -10.27 -6.24
CA ALA A 331 2.44 -11.06 -7.14
C ALA A 331 3.31 -12.06 -6.38
N ARG A 332 3.68 -11.74 -5.14
CA ARG A 332 4.43 -12.64 -4.25
C ARG A 332 3.72 -13.96 -4.02
N GLU A 333 2.42 -13.94 -3.85
CA GLU A 333 1.64 -15.10 -3.45
C GLU A 333 1.00 -15.76 -4.68
N ASN A 334 1.18 -17.08 -4.84
CA ASN A 334 0.49 -17.80 -5.90
C ASN A 334 -0.92 -18.16 -5.47
N TRP A 335 -1.81 -17.18 -5.39
CA TRP A 335 -3.21 -17.40 -4.97
C TRP A 335 -4.01 -18.27 -5.93
N ALA A 336 -3.53 -18.47 -7.17
CA ALA A 336 -4.18 -19.37 -8.13
C ALA A 336 -4.02 -20.86 -7.76
N GLU A 337 -2.98 -21.21 -7.00
CA GLU A 337 -2.81 -22.58 -6.49
C GLU A 337 -3.57 -22.77 -5.17
N PRO A 338 -4.06 -23.98 -4.88
CA PRO A 338 -4.75 -24.26 -3.62
C PRO A 338 -3.85 -24.04 -2.40
N HIS A 339 -4.32 -23.21 -1.46
CA HIS A 339 -3.78 -23.06 -0.10
C HIS A 339 -4.70 -23.84 0.86
N PRO A 340 -4.58 -25.17 0.98
CA PRO A 340 -5.52 -26.00 1.75
C PRO A 340 -5.56 -25.64 3.23
N GLU A 341 -4.49 -25.06 3.76
CA GLU A 341 -4.33 -24.58 5.14
C GLU A 341 -4.93 -23.19 5.38
N LYS A 342 -5.36 -22.47 4.33
CA LYS A 342 -5.89 -21.11 4.42
C LYS A 342 -7.36 -21.03 4.00
N ILE A 343 -8.08 -20.11 4.64
CA ILE A 343 -9.37 -19.57 4.18
C ILE A 343 -9.12 -18.16 3.66
N LEU A 344 -9.68 -17.87 2.49
CA LEU A 344 -9.44 -16.60 1.82
C LEU A 344 -10.63 -15.66 1.99
N VAL A 345 -10.31 -14.41 2.28
CA VAL A 345 -11.20 -13.26 2.12
C VAL A 345 -10.58 -12.37 1.05
N ALA A 346 -11.38 -11.85 0.13
CA ALA A 346 -10.88 -10.95 -0.90
C ALA A 346 -11.31 -9.50 -0.65
N LEU A 347 -10.55 -8.54 -1.19
CA LEU A 347 -10.87 -7.12 -1.20
C LEU A 347 -10.68 -6.55 -2.61
N ASP A 348 -11.75 -6.08 -3.23
CA ASP A 348 -11.73 -5.29 -4.46
C ASP A 348 -11.92 -3.80 -4.14
N ALA A 349 -10.83 -3.04 -4.01
CA ALA A 349 -10.88 -1.67 -3.51
C ALA A 349 -9.98 -0.69 -4.27
N ASP A 350 -10.22 0.59 -4.03
CA ASP A 350 -9.44 1.72 -4.51
C ASP A 350 -8.14 1.88 -3.68
N LEU A 351 -7.12 1.08 -4.00
CA LEU A 351 -5.84 1.06 -3.26
C LEU A 351 -4.77 1.98 -3.90
N SER A 352 -5.20 2.80 -4.86
CA SER A 352 -4.36 3.71 -5.64
C SER A 352 -5.01 5.06 -5.86
N GLY A 353 -4.21 6.04 -6.30
CA GLY A 353 -4.70 7.40 -6.57
C GLY A 353 -5.17 8.13 -5.30
N ASN A 354 -6.08 9.08 -5.48
CA ASN A 354 -6.50 10.00 -4.41
C ASN A 354 -7.43 9.37 -3.36
N SER A 355 -7.90 8.14 -3.60
CA SER A 355 -8.77 7.40 -2.69
C SER A 355 -8.02 6.28 -1.94
N ALA A 356 -6.71 6.12 -2.18
CA ALA A 356 -5.92 5.02 -1.63
C ALA A 356 -6.04 4.89 -0.11
N ASN A 357 -6.14 6.00 0.63
CA ASN A 357 -6.29 5.96 2.09
C ASN A 357 -7.67 5.45 2.51
N SER A 358 -8.73 5.72 1.76
CA SER A 358 -10.06 5.15 1.99
C SER A 358 -10.05 3.64 1.77
N GLY A 359 -9.52 3.17 0.63
CA GLY A 359 -9.35 1.73 0.37
C GLY A 359 -8.47 1.04 1.43
N LEU A 360 -7.40 1.69 1.89
CA LEU A 360 -6.57 1.21 2.99
C LEU A 360 -7.34 1.13 4.31
N SER A 361 -8.18 2.11 4.64
CA SER A 361 -8.96 2.06 5.89
C SER A 361 -9.86 0.81 5.96
N ILE A 362 -10.43 0.39 4.83
CA ILE A 362 -11.21 -0.84 4.70
C ILE A 362 -10.31 -2.06 4.91
N ARG A 363 -9.18 -2.14 4.19
CA ARG A 363 -8.19 -3.21 4.37
C ARG A 363 -7.79 -3.36 5.83
N ARG A 364 -7.49 -2.24 6.50
CA ARG A 364 -7.05 -2.22 7.89
C ARG A 364 -8.09 -2.74 8.86
N GLY A 365 -9.37 -2.42 8.62
CA GLY A 365 -10.48 -2.97 9.41
C GLY A 365 -10.62 -4.49 9.25
N ILE A 366 -10.49 -5.00 8.02
CA ILE A 366 -10.52 -6.45 7.74
C ILE A 366 -9.34 -7.15 8.43
N GLU A 367 -8.12 -6.61 8.27
CA GLU A 367 -6.91 -7.19 8.86
C GLU A 367 -6.96 -7.25 10.39
N LEU A 368 -7.42 -6.17 11.05
CA LEU A 368 -7.55 -6.17 12.51
C LEU A 368 -8.52 -7.24 13.01
N ALA A 369 -9.61 -7.50 12.28
CA ALA A 369 -10.53 -8.59 12.59
C ALA A 369 -9.89 -9.96 12.30
N ILE A 370 -9.17 -10.11 11.19
CA ILE A 370 -8.44 -11.34 10.85
C ILE A 370 -7.39 -11.69 11.90
N ASP A 371 -6.63 -10.70 12.40
CA ASP A 371 -5.62 -10.90 13.44
C ASP A 371 -6.25 -11.54 14.70
N GLU A 372 -7.42 -11.03 15.13
CA GLU A 372 -8.16 -11.58 16.28
C GLU A 372 -8.68 -12.99 16.01
N ILE A 373 -9.22 -13.22 14.83
CA ILE A 373 -9.75 -14.52 14.41
C ILE A 373 -8.61 -15.56 14.38
N ASN A 374 -7.46 -15.21 13.80
CA ASN A 374 -6.29 -16.08 13.71
C ASN A 374 -5.66 -16.34 15.08
N ALA A 375 -5.60 -15.34 15.96
CA ALA A 375 -5.16 -15.51 17.35
C ALA A 375 -6.04 -16.51 18.13
N GLN A 376 -7.29 -16.73 17.70
CA GLN A 376 -8.23 -17.70 18.26
C GLN A 376 -8.23 -19.05 17.53
N GLY A 377 -7.27 -19.30 16.64
CA GLY A 377 -7.13 -20.55 15.89
C GLY A 377 -7.74 -20.53 14.49
N GLY A 378 -8.13 -19.35 14.00
CA GLY A 378 -8.63 -19.14 12.65
C GLY A 378 -10.09 -19.56 12.45
N LEU A 379 -10.50 -19.79 11.20
CA LEU A 379 -11.85 -20.25 10.85
C LEU A 379 -11.80 -21.70 10.40
N LEU A 380 -12.68 -22.53 10.98
CA LEU A 380 -12.75 -23.96 10.64
C LEU A 380 -11.38 -24.67 10.77
N GLY A 381 -10.55 -24.23 11.72
CA GLY A 381 -9.20 -24.76 11.96
C GLY A 381 -8.14 -24.32 10.95
N LYS A 382 -8.42 -23.29 10.14
CA LYS A 382 -7.53 -22.75 9.10
C LYS A 382 -7.26 -21.28 9.33
N GLU A 383 -6.04 -20.85 9.00
CA GLU A 383 -5.67 -19.44 9.02
C GLU A 383 -6.51 -18.66 7.99
N VAL A 384 -6.97 -17.47 8.37
CA VAL A 384 -7.66 -16.56 7.46
C VAL A 384 -6.63 -15.61 6.84
N ALA A 385 -6.65 -15.48 5.52
CA ALA A 385 -5.76 -14.58 4.78
C ALA A 385 -6.57 -13.62 3.89
N LEU A 386 -6.05 -12.40 3.73
CA LEU A 386 -6.64 -11.36 2.89
C LEU A 386 -5.93 -11.28 1.54
N VAL A 387 -6.69 -11.38 0.45
CA VAL A 387 -6.23 -11.14 -0.93
C VAL A 387 -6.84 -9.85 -1.45
N ALA A 388 -6.02 -8.82 -1.66
CA ALA A 388 -6.50 -7.52 -2.12
C ALA A 388 -6.12 -7.25 -3.58
N ARG A 389 -7.02 -6.59 -4.32
CA ARG A 389 -6.77 -6.06 -5.66
C ARG A 389 -7.24 -4.63 -5.74
N ASP A 390 -6.41 -3.82 -6.38
CA ASP A 390 -6.73 -2.45 -6.72
C ASP A 390 -7.68 -2.41 -7.92
N ASN A 391 -8.81 -1.70 -7.82
CA ASN A 391 -9.68 -1.37 -8.95
C ASN A 391 -9.52 0.07 -9.45
N SER A 392 -8.81 0.94 -8.73
CA SER A 392 -8.67 2.38 -9.03
C SER A 392 -10.01 3.10 -9.27
N MET A 393 -11.10 2.62 -8.67
CA MET A 393 -12.47 3.09 -8.94
C MET A 393 -12.96 2.87 -10.40
N ILE A 394 -12.32 2.00 -11.17
CA ILE A 394 -12.65 1.68 -12.56
C ILE A 394 -13.57 0.45 -12.61
N PRO A 395 -14.83 0.57 -13.12
CA PRO A 395 -15.80 -0.53 -13.09
C PRO A 395 -15.34 -1.81 -13.79
N SER A 396 -14.74 -1.71 -14.98
CA SER A 396 -14.26 -2.89 -15.72
C SER A 396 -13.14 -3.61 -14.97
N ARG A 397 -12.22 -2.86 -14.36
CA ARG A 397 -11.12 -3.44 -13.57
C ARG A 397 -11.64 -4.15 -12.32
N GLY A 398 -12.65 -3.59 -11.65
CA GLY A 398 -13.31 -4.26 -10.53
C GLY A 398 -14.01 -5.55 -10.97
N LEU A 399 -14.64 -5.57 -12.14
CA LEU A 399 -15.23 -6.79 -12.68
C LEU A 399 -14.15 -7.86 -12.97
N ASP A 400 -13.04 -7.50 -13.61
CA ASP A 400 -11.91 -8.41 -13.86
C ASP A 400 -11.31 -8.97 -12.56
N ASN A 401 -11.22 -8.12 -11.52
CA ASN A 401 -10.78 -8.54 -10.19
C ASN A 401 -11.74 -9.57 -9.60
N LEU A 402 -13.05 -9.32 -9.68
CA LEU A 402 -14.09 -10.21 -9.17
C LEU A 402 -14.12 -11.54 -9.91
N GLU A 403 -13.91 -11.53 -11.23
CA GLU A 403 -13.73 -12.73 -12.04
C GLU A 403 -12.56 -13.57 -11.56
N THR A 404 -11.43 -12.93 -11.26
CA THR A 404 -10.27 -13.65 -10.73
C THR A 404 -10.53 -14.19 -9.32
N PHE A 405 -11.20 -13.41 -8.46
CA PHE A 405 -11.52 -13.85 -7.12
C PHE A 405 -12.49 -15.03 -7.09
N ALA A 406 -13.48 -15.06 -7.99
CA ALA A 406 -14.46 -16.14 -8.04
C ALA A 406 -13.85 -17.54 -8.27
N GLU A 407 -12.65 -17.59 -8.85
CA GLU A 407 -11.91 -18.83 -9.12
C GLU A 407 -10.95 -19.22 -7.96
N LEU A 408 -10.80 -18.38 -6.93
CA LEU A 408 -9.93 -18.66 -5.79
C LEU A 408 -10.48 -19.82 -4.93
N PRO A 409 -9.68 -20.85 -4.66
CA PRO A 409 -10.07 -21.91 -3.73
C PRO A 409 -10.19 -21.37 -2.30
N ASN A 410 -11.10 -21.93 -1.51
CA ASN A 410 -11.35 -21.54 -0.12
C ASN A 410 -11.76 -20.06 0.10
N LEU A 411 -12.27 -19.37 -0.93
CA LEU A 411 -12.83 -18.03 -0.78
C LEU A 411 -14.19 -18.05 -0.07
N ILE A 412 -14.33 -17.26 1.00
CA ILE A 412 -15.58 -17.14 1.78
C ILE A 412 -16.37 -15.85 1.52
N GLY A 413 -15.75 -14.85 0.90
CA GLY A 413 -16.42 -13.60 0.54
C GLY A 413 -15.46 -12.55 -0.06
N VAL A 414 -16.04 -11.56 -0.73
CA VAL A 414 -15.32 -10.44 -1.35
C VAL A 414 -15.82 -9.14 -0.73
N PHE A 415 -14.93 -8.33 -0.19
CA PHE A 415 -15.20 -6.97 0.25
C PHE A 415 -15.05 -6.00 -0.92
N SER A 416 -15.92 -4.99 -0.98
CA SER A 416 -15.82 -3.89 -1.95
C SER A 416 -15.18 -2.63 -1.35
N GLY A 417 -14.64 -1.78 -2.23
CA GLY A 417 -14.13 -0.44 -1.90
C GLY A 417 -15.22 0.63 -1.81
N ILE A 418 -14.82 1.89 -2.02
CA ILE A 418 -15.71 3.05 -1.86
C ILE A 418 -16.60 3.31 -3.08
N SER A 419 -16.19 2.81 -4.25
CA SER A 419 -16.78 3.17 -5.53
C SER A 419 -18.09 2.42 -5.79
N SER A 420 -19.22 3.10 -5.59
CA SER A 420 -20.53 2.53 -5.96
C SER A 420 -20.65 2.17 -7.45
N PRO A 421 -20.11 2.96 -8.42
CA PRO A 421 -20.10 2.55 -9.82
C PRO A 421 -19.41 1.21 -10.09
N VAL A 422 -18.37 0.86 -9.32
CA VAL A 422 -17.70 -0.44 -9.44
C VAL A 422 -18.62 -1.57 -8.98
N VAL A 423 -19.19 -1.45 -7.78
CA VAL A 423 -20.10 -2.49 -7.23
C VAL A 423 -21.34 -2.66 -8.10
N LEU A 424 -21.91 -1.56 -8.61
CA LEU A 424 -23.07 -1.60 -9.51
C LEU A 424 -22.79 -2.37 -10.80
N ALA A 425 -21.58 -2.22 -11.37
CA ALA A 425 -21.18 -2.98 -12.56
C ALA A 425 -20.96 -4.48 -12.28
N GLN A 426 -20.71 -4.84 -11.02
CA GLN A 426 -20.48 -6.22 -10.59
C GLN A 426 -21.79 -6.97 -10.26
N ILE A 427 -22.92 -6.29 -10.03
CA ILE A 427 -24.17 -6.89 -9.54
C ILE A 427 -24.59 -8.13 -10.34
N ASP A 428 -24.61 -8.06 -11.67
CA ASP A 428 -25.03 -9.20 -12.48
C ASP A 428 -24.10 -10.41 -12.31
N TYR A 429 -22.79 -10.16 -12.29
CA TYR A 429 -21.77 -11.19 -12.10
C TYR A 429 -21.84 -11.82 -10.70
N ILE A 430 -21.91 -10.99 -9.66
CA ILE A 430 -22.06 -11.39 -8.25
C ILE A 430 -23.15 -12.45 -8.11
N HIS A 431 -24.32 -12.19 -8.67
CA HIS A 431 -25.47 -13.07 -8.54
C HIS A 431 -25.41 -14.28 -9.47
N HIS A 432 -24.89 -14.11 -10.69
CA HIS A 432 -24.71 -15.21 -11.63
C HIS A 432 -23.72 -16.27 -11.09
N LYS A 433 -22.61 -15.83 -10.51
CA LYS A 433 -21.57 -16.68 -9.94
C LYS A 433 -21.75 -16.99 -8.45
N LYS A 434 -22.77 -16.43 -7.81
CA LYS A 434 -23.06 -16.59 -6.37
C LYS A 434 -21.88 -16.20 -5.47
N VAL A 435 -21.18 -15.14 -5.86
CA VAL A 435 -20.09 -14.56 -5.05
C VAL A 435 -20.70 -13.76 -3.92
N LEU A 436 -20.34 -14.05 -2.67
CA LEU A 436 -20.80 -13.28 -1.51
C LEU A 436 -20.03 -11.95 -1.44
N MET A 437 -20.72 -10.84 -1.73
CA MET A 437 -20.15 -9.49 -1.70
C MET A 437 -20.50 -8.77 -0.38
N LEU A 438 -19.49 -8.12 0.21
CA LEU A 438 -19.57 -7.39 1.47
C LEU A 438 -19.20 -5.92 1.21
N ALA A 439 -20.11 -4.99 1.52
CA ALA A 439 -19.95 -3.57 1.26
C ALA A 439 -19.73 -2.79 2.57
N PRO A 440 -18.50 -2.37 2.88
CA PRO A 440 -18.22 -1.51 4.04
C PRO A 440 -18.38 -0.01 3.72
N TRP A 441 -18.38 0.38 2.44
CA TRP A 441 -18.36 1.80 2.04
C TRP A 441 -19.32 2.19 0.90
N ALA A 442 -19.40 1.41 -0.18
CA ALA A 442 -20.22 1.82 -1.33
C ALA A 442 -21.70 2.06 -0.96
N ALA A 443 -22.20 3.27 -1.19
CA ALA A 443 -23.44 3.78 -0.57
C ALA A 443 -24.67 3.77 -1.48
N ALA A 444 -24.52 3.56 -2.79
CA ALA A 444 -25.66 3.61 -3.71
C ALA A 444 -26.79 2.66 -3.31
N THR A 445 -28.01 3.17 -3.21
CA THR A 445 -29.19 2.38 -2.84
C THR A 445 -29.38 1.13 -3.73
N PRO A 446 -29.20 1.22 -5.07
CA PRO A 446 -29.34 0.07 -5.96
C PRO A 446 -28.28 -1.03 -5.80
N ILE A 447 -27.30 -0.89 -4.89
CA ILE A 447 -26.37 -1.98 -4.55
C ILE A 447 -27.12 -3.10 -3.82
N ILE A 448 -28.01 -2.74 -2.89
CA ILE A 448 -28.86 -3.68 -2.16
C ILE A 448 -30.21 -3.82 -2.86
N ASP A 449 -30.81 -2.71 -3.29
CA ASP A 449 -32.07 -2.72 -4.03
C ASP A 449 -31.85 -3.00 -5.53
N ASN A 450 -31.33 -4.20 -5.81
CA ASN A 450 -30.80 -4.59 -7.13
C ASN A 450 -31.70 -5.56 -7.92
N THR A 451 -32.94 -5.78 -7.47
CA THR A 451 -33.93 -6.74 -8.03
C THR A 451 -33.55 -8.23 -8.02
N LYS A 452 -32.33 -8.60 -7.61
CA LYS A 452 -31.87 -9.99 -7.61
C LYS A 452 -32.37 -10.72 -6.35
N SER A 453 -32.76 -11.98 -6.54
CA SER A 453 -33.16 -12.88 -5.46
C SER A 453 -32.68 -14.30 -5.74
N PRO A 454 -32.00 -14.98 -4.80
CA PRO A 454 -31.47 -14.44 -3.55
C PRO A 454 -30.40 -13.36 -3.78
N ASN A 455 -30.38 -12.31 -2.95
CA ASN A 455 -29.39 -11.25 -3.02
C ASN A 455 -28.08 -11.67 -2.33
N TYR A 456 -26.94 -11.49 -3.00
CA TYR A 456 -25.60 -11.88 -2.54
C TYR A 456 -24.77 -10.71 -2.00
N VAL A 457 -25.35 -9.52 -1.83
CA VAL A 457 -24.63 -8.33 -1.35
C VAL A 457 -25.10 -7.92 0.05
N PHE A 458 -24.22 -7.88 1.04
CA PHE A 458 -24.54 -7.37 2.39
C PHE A 458 -23.76 -6.10 2.67
N ARG A 459 -24.37 -5.13 3.34
CA ARG A 459 -23.77 -3.81 3.55
C ARG A 459 -23.81 -3.39 5.02
N VAL A 460 -22.64 -3.03 5.55
CA VAL A 460 -22.49 -2.22 6.76
C VAL A 460 -21.93 -0.89 6.28
N SER A 461 -22.82 0.00 5.86
CA SER A 461 -22.45 1.27 5.26
C SER A 461 -23.66 2.18 5.16
N VAL A 462 -23.45 3.42 4.73
CA VAL A 462 -24.53 4.35 4.43
C VAL A 462 -25.31 3.86 3.23
N ARG A 463 -26.63 4.06 3.28
CA ARG A 463 -27.53 3.94 2.14
C ARG A 463 -27.92 5.34 1.69
N ASP A 464 -27.72 5.67 0.42
CA ASP A 464 -28.01 7.02 -0.11
C ASP A 464 -29.45 7.49 0.18
N GLU A 465 -30.44 6.58 0.17
CA GLU A 465 -31.83 6.89 0.54
C GLU A 465 -31.96 7.38 1.99
N TYR A 466 -31.23 6.76 2.92
CA TYR A 466 -31.22 7.18 4.32
C TYR A 466 -30.40 8.46 4.51
N ALA A 467 -29.29 8.57 3.77
CA ALA A 467 -28.41 9.73 3.77
C ALA A 467 -29.13 10.98 3.26
N ALA A 468 -29.96 10.85 2.24
CA ALA A 468 -30.66 11.97 1.62
C ALA A 468 -31.49 12.77 2.65
N GLU A 469 -32.30 12.08 3.44
CA GLU A 469 -33.09 12.75 4.48
C GLU A 469 -32.22 13.30 5.62
N PHE A 470 -31.11 12.64 5.97
CA PHE A 470 -30.17 13.13 6.98
C PHE A 470 -29.43 14.40 6.53
N LEU A 471 -28.88 14.39 5.32
CA LEU A 471 -28.19 15.52 4.70
C LEU A 471 -29.15 16.70 4.50
N LEU A 472 -30.38 16.43 4.03
CA LEU A 472 -31.40 17.47 3.88
C LEU A 472 -31.77 18.08 5.24
N ASN A 473 -31.97 17.29 6.28
CA ASN A 473 -32.24 17.83 7.62
C ASN A 473 -31.11 18.75 8.09
N GLY A 474 -29.85 18.35 7.93
CA GLY A 474 -28.70 19.20 8.27
C GLY A 474 -28.61 20.48 7.43
N ALA A 475 -29.07 20.45 6.18
CA ALA A 475 -29.15 21.65 5.34
C ALA A 475 -30.27 22.59 5.78
N LEU A 476 -31.44 22.06 6.13
CA LEU A 476 -32.61 22.84 6.57
C LEU A 476 -32.43 23.48 7.97
N GLU A 477 -31.48 23.00 8.78
CA GLU A 477 -31.03 23.73 9.98
C GLU A 477 -30.40 25.09 9.64
N ILE A 478 -29.93 25.26 8.40
CA ILE A 478 -29.21 26.44 7.93
C ILE A 478 -30.14 27.30 7.05
N SER A 479 -30.75 26.73 6.02
CA SER A 479 -31.65 27.44 5.09
C SER A 479 -32.50 26.47 4.27
N ASP A 480 -33.70 26.92 3.88
CA ASP A 480 -34.57 26.22 2.92
C ASP A 480 -34.07 26.36 1.47
N ASN A 481 -33.16 27.31 1.19
CA ASN A 481 -32.60 27.52 -0.14
C ASN A 481 -31.44 26.56 -0.43
N VAL A 482 -31.77 25.27 -0.60
CA VAL A 482 -30.79 24.19 -0.75
C VAL A 482 -30.36 24.02 -2.21
N GLY A 483 -29.07 24.21 -2.49
CA GLY A 483 -28.44 23.85 -3.75
C GLY A 483 -27.88 22.42 -3.71
N LEU A 484 -27.86 21.71 -4.84
CA LEU A 484 -27.25 20.38 -4.96
C LEU A 484 -26.05 20.44 -5.90
N LEU A 485 -24.91 19.89 -5.48
CA LEU A 485 -23.74 19.69 -6.34
C LEU A 485 -23.36 18.20 -6.34
N LEU A 486 -23.62 17.53 -7.47
CA LEU A 486 -23.62 16.07 -7.56
C LEU A 486 -22.64 15.56 -8.63
N VAL A 487 -21.87 14.52 -8.31
CA VAL A 487 -21.00 13.85 -9.27
C VAL A 487 -21.80 13.13 -10.35
N ASN A 488 -21.38 13.22 -11.61
CA ASN A 488 -22.09 12.68 -12.75
C ASN A 488 -21.82 11.17 -12.97
N ASN A 489 -22.28 10.31 -12.04
CA ASN A 489 -22.15 8.86 -12.13
C ASN A 489 -23.29 8.14 -11.38
N GLY A 490 -23.24 6.81 -11.30
CA GLY A 490 -24.26 6.00 -10.60
C GLY A 490 -24.51 6.39 -9.14
N TRP A 491 -23.49 6.85 -8.41
CA TRP A 491 -23.63 7.30 -7.02
C TRP A 491 -24.35 8.65 -6.92
N GLY A 492 -23.97 9.62 -7.77
CA GLY A 492 -24.66 10.92 -7.79
C GLY A 492 -26.11 10.80 -8.29
N ARG A 493 -26.42 9.85 -9.19
CA ARG A 493 -27.80 9.55 -9.59
C ARG A 493 -28.64 8.95 -8.47
N SER A 494 -28.06 8.05 -7.69
CA SER A 494 -28.70 7.48 -6.50
C SER A 494 -29.00 8.57 -5.45
N ASN A 495 -28.05 9.47 -5.18
CA ASN A 495 -28.27 10.62 -4.32
C ASN A 495 -29.30 11.62 -4.87
N TYR A 496 -29.27 11.92 -6.17
CA TYR A 496 -30.27 12.80 -6.80
C TYR A 496 -31.69 12.28 -6.58
N LYS A 497 -31.91 10.97 -6.80
CA LYS A 497 -33.21 10.34 -6.55
C LYS A 497 -33.62 10.51 -5.08
N GLY A 498 -32.77 10.10 -4.14
CA GLY A 498 -33.09 10.17 -2.72
C GLY A 498 -33.33 11.60 -2.21
N LEU A 499 -32.50 12.57 -2.63
CA LEU A 499 -32.63 13.97 -2.23
C LEU A 499 -33.88 14.62 -2.83
N THR A 500 -34.21 14.31 -4.09
CA THR A 500 -35.44 14.82 -4.73
C THR A 500 -36.67 14.27 -4.00
N GLU A 501 -36.71 12.96 -3.73
CA GLU A 501 -37.82 12.34 -2.96
C GLU A 501 -37.92 12.93 -1.54
N ALA A 502 -36.79 13.20 -0.88
CA ALA A 502 -36.75 13.80 0.45
C ALA A 502 -37.25 15.27 0.45
N LEU A 503 -36.95 16.03 -0.60
CA LEU A 503 -37.45 17.40 -0.81
C LEU A 503 -38.95 17.39 -1.10
N ASP A 504 -39.41 16.52 -2.00
CA ASP A 504 -40.82 16.38 -2.39
C ASP A 504 -41.69 16.03 -1.18
N LYS A 505 -41.25 15.10 -0.32
CA LYS A 505 -41.93 14.75 0.94
C LYS A 505 -42.13 15.96 1.88
N ARG A 506 -41.30 17.00 1.76
CA ARG A 506 -41.36 18.24 2.55
C ARG A 506 -42.03 19.40 1.79
N ASN A 507 -42.52 19.17 0.57
CA ASN A 507 -43.01 20.21 -0.35
C ASN A 507 -41.96 21.30 -0.64
N LEU A 508 -40.69 20.90 -0.69
CA LEU A 508 -39.56 21.77 -1.02
C LEU A 508 -39.01 21.42 -2.41
N SER A 509 -38.20 22.31 -2.96
CA SER A 509 -37.44 22.06 -4.20
C SER A 509 -36.03 22.61 -4.04
N ALA A 510 -35.06 21.98 -4.69
CA ALA A 510 -33.70 22.50 -4.71
C ALA A 510 -33.69 23.86 -5.41
N SER A 511 -32.97 24.84 -4.85
CA SER A 511 -32.80 26.17 -5.45
C SER A 511 -32.08 26.07 -6.80
N HIS A 512 -31.11 25.16 -6.89
CA HIS A 512 -30.42 24.82 -8.13
C HIS A 512 -29.71 23.47 -8.01
N ILE A 513 -29.49 22.80 -9.14
CA ILE A 513 -28.79 21.51 -9.22
C ILE A 513 -27.65 21.64 -10.23
N GLU A 514 -26.43 21.38 -9.79
CA GLU A 514 -25.24 21.32 -10.61
C GLU A 514 -24.67 19.90 -10.65
N TRP A 515 -24.21 19.52 -11.84
CA TRP A 515 -23.50 18.26 -12.06
C TRP A 515 -22.04 18.55 -12.43
N PHE A 516 -21.14 17.69 -11.95
CA PHE A 516 -19.72 17.74 -12.31
C PHE A 516 -19.19 16.35 -12.66
N ASN A 517 -18.16 16.30 -13.49
CA ASN A 517 -17.52 15.03 -13.87
C ASN A 517 -16.36 14.70 -12.93
N TRP A 518 -16.06 13.40 -12.80
CA TRP A 518 -14.88 12.96 -12.08
C TRP A 518 -13.60 13.54 -12.72
N GLY A 519 -12.70 14.09 -11.91
CA GLY A 519 -11.49 14.77 -12.34
C GLY A 519 -11.69 16.21 -12.81
N GLU A 520 -12.90 16.78 -12.72
CA GLU A 520 -13.16 18.18 -13.08
C GLU A 520 -12.34 19.12 -12.19
N ARG A 521 -11.70 20.13 -12.80
CA ARG A 521 -10.73 21.01 -12.12
C ARG A 521 -11.24 22.42 -11.87
N ASP A 522 -12.24 22.86 -12.63
CA ASP A 522 -12.77 24.22 -12.57
C ASP A 522 -14.23 24.18 -12.08
N PHE A 523 -14.46 24.84 -10.95
CA PHE A 523 -15.78 24.94 -10.31
C PHE A 523 -16.34 26.38 -10.34
N SER A 524 -15.62 27.35 -10.91
CA SER A 524 -15.97 28.77 -10.80
C SER A 524 -17.38 29.05 -11.34
N SER A 525 -17.67 28.58 -12.56
CA SER A 525 -18.99 28.79 -13.16
C SER A 525 -20.12 28.05 -12.43
N LYS A 526 -19.84 26.91 -11.77
CA LYS A 526 -20.84 26.15 -11.02
C LYS A 526 -21.17 26.84 -9.70
N VAL A 527 -20.13 27.30 -8.98
CA VAL A 527 -20.27 28.10 -7.76
C VAL A 527 -21.08 29.37 -8.03
N ASP A 528 -20.76 30.09 -9.12
CA ASP A 528 -21.50 31.29 -9.49
C ASP A 528 -22.97 31.00 -9.79
N ARG A 529 -23.28 29.88 -10.47
CA ARG A 529 -24.67 29.50 -10.75
C ARG A 529 -25.43 29.10 -9.48
N LEU A 530 -24.82 28.32 -8.58
CA LEU A 530 -25.43 27.95 -7.29
C LEU A 530 -25.79 29.22 -6.49
N ILE A 531 -24.85 30.16 -6.36
CA ILE A 531 -25.07 31.40 -5.61
C ILE A 531 -26.08 32.31 -6.32
N LYS A 532 -25.96 32.50 -7.64
CA LYS A 532 -26.89 33.35 -8.41
C LYS A 532 -28.33 32.83 -8.38
N LYS A 533 -28.51 31.52 -8.18
CA LYS A 533 -29.82 30.87 -8.02
C LYS A 533 -30.30 30.84 -6.57
N GLY A 534 -29.57 31.47 -5.65
CA GLY A 534 -29.98 31.70 -4.28
C GLY A 534 -29.63 30.57 -3.31
N ALA A 535 -28.70 29.67 -3.65
CA ALA A 535 -28.29 28.64 -2.69
C ALA A 535 -27.56 29.25 -1.49
N ASP A 536 -28.14 29.13 -0.29
CA ASP A 536 -27.52 29.52 0.98
C ASP A 536 -26.77 28.35 1.64
N VAL A 537 -27.16 27.13 1.28
CA VAL A 537 -26.52 25.88 1.69
C VAL A 537 -26.43 24.95 0.49
N VAL A 538 -25.32 24.24 0.34
CA VAL A 538 -25.08 23.29 -0.75
C VAL A 538 -24.89 21.89 -0.19
N ILE A 539 -25.72 20.94 -0.63
CA ILE A 539 -25.46 19.52 -0.41
C ILE A 539 -24.45 19.04 -1.47
N TYR A 540 -23.29 18.61 -1.01
CA TYR A 540 -22.21 18.12 -1.87
C TYR A 540 -22.14 16.59 -1.86
N VAL A 541 -22.22 15.99 -3.05
CA VAL A 541 -22.03 14.55 -3.27
C VAL A 541 -20.89 14.37 -4.26
N GLY A 542 -19.70 14.11 -3.72
CA GLY A 542 -18.49 14.00 -4.49
C GLY A 542 -17.29 13.51 -3.70
N ASN A 543 -16.18 13.39 -4.42
CA ASN A 543 -14.92 12.88 -3.91
C ASN A 543 -13.99 14.03 -3.47
N PRO A 544 -12.85 13.72 -2.84
CA PRO A 544 -12.06 14.75 -2.17
C PRO A 544 -11.33 15.71 -3.13
N VAL A 545 -10.95 15.25 -4.32
CA VAL A 545 -10.25 16.08 -5.33
C VAL A 545 -11.15 17.20 -5.82
N GLU A 546 -12.37 16.85 -6.26
CA GLU A 546 -13.35 17.83 -6.70
C GLU A 546 -13.86 18.67 -5.52
N GLY A 547 -13.95 18.05 -4.33
CA GLY A 547 -14.38 18.72 -3.11
C GLY A 547 -13.43 19.83 -2.71
N GLU A 548 -12.11 19.61 -2.78
CA GLU A 548 -11.11 20.65 -2.51
C GLU A 548 -11.23 21.82 -3.49
N LYS A 549 -11.40 21.54 -4.79
CA LYS A 549 -11.57 22.59 -5.81
C LYS A 549 -12.85 23.37 -5.60
N PHE A 550 -13.95 22.69 -5.30
CA PHE A 550 -15.24 23.30 -5.01
C PHE A 550 -15.18 24.19 -3.76
N VAL A 551 -14.69 23.67 -2.64
CA VAL A 551 -14.64 24.41 -1.36
C VAL A 551 -13.66 25.59 -1.46
N SER A 552 -12.53 25.44 -2.16
CA SER A 552 -11.58 26.53 -2.40
C SER A 552 -12.16 27.64 -3.28
N GLU A 553 -12.94 27.30 -4.30
CA GLU A 553 -13.62 28.28 -5.13
C GLU A 553 -14.74 29.00 -4.35
N LEU A 554 -15.50 28.25 -3.55
CA LEU A 554 -16.56 28.79 -2.69
C LEU A 554 -15.98 29.80 -1.69
N ALA A 555 -14.85 29.45 -1.06
CA ALA A 555 -14.16 30.27 -0.08
C ALA A 555 -13.72 31.64 -0.62
N GLN A 556 -13.64 31.85 -1.94
CA GLN A 556 -13.31 33.16 -2.50
C GLN A 556 -14.47 34.18 -2.41
N ARG A 557 -15.70 33.72 -2.13
CA ARG A 557 -16.89 34.59 -2.07
C ARG A 557 -16.99 35.31 -0.72
N VAL A 558 -17.60 36.49 -0.72
CA VAL A 558 -17.70 37.34 0.49
C VAL A 558 -18.50 36.63 1.59
N SER A 559 -19.60 36.00 1.22
CA SER A 559 -20.43 35.17 2.10
C SER A 559 -20.63 33.81 1.43
N PRO A 560 -19.71 32.85 1.62
CA PRO A 560 -19.85 31.53 1.02
C PRO A 560 -21.03 30.78 1.64
N PRO A 561 -21.87 30.10 0.82
CA PRO A 561 -22.85 29.12 1.31
C PRO A 561 -22.20 28.06 2.21
N SER A 562 -22.94 27.58 3.22
CA SER A 562 -22.51 26.41 4.00
C SER A 562 -22.55 25.15 3.13
N VAL A 563 -21.73 24.15 3.47
CA VAL A 563 -21.66 22.88 2.75
C VAL A 563 -22.04 21.73 3.67
N ILE A 564 -23.05 20.97 3.25
CA ILE A 564 -23.41 19.69 3.87
C ILE A 564 -22.94 18.57 2.93
N SER A 565 -21.83 17.95 3.28
CA SER A 565 -21.18 16.96 2.45
C SER A 565 -21.60 15.54 2.82
N HIS A 566 -21.87 14.74 1.79
CA HIS A 566 -21.78 13.30 1.94
C HIS A 566 -20.33 12.88 2.29
N TRP A 567 -20.13 11.68 2.83
CA TRP A 567 -18.83 11.18 3.28
C TRP A 567 -17.76 10.95 2.20
N GLY A 568 -18.08 11.12 0.91
CA GLY A 568 -17.13 10.84 -0.19
C GLY A 568 -15.93 11.78 -0.20
N ILE A 569 -16.05 12.93 0.47
CA ILE A 569 -14.98 13.93 0.62
C ILE A 569 -13.86 13.48 1.59
N THR A 570 -14.06 12.36 2.30
CA THR A 570 -13.14 11.88 3.34
C THR A 570 -12.11 10.88 2.81
N GLY A 571 -11.14 10.50 3.66
CA GLY A 571 -10.17 9.45 3.36
C GLY A 571 -9.09 9.84 2.34
N SER A 572 -8.62 11.08 2.40
CA SER A 572 -7.58 11.63 1.53
C SER A 572 -6.82 12.78 2.21
N ASP A 573 -5.99 13.50 1.45
CA ASP A 573 -5.33 14.74 1.87
C ASP A 573 -6.20 16.00 1.73
N PHE A 574 -7.52 15.85 1.56
CA PHE A 574 -8.47 16.96 1.41
C PHE A 574 -8.33 18.02 2.51
N ALA A 575 -8.31 17.61 3.78
CA ALA A 575 -8.24 18.56 4.89
C ALA A 575 -6.97 19.41 4.86
N GLN A 576 -5.85 18.79 4.46
CA GLN A 576 -4.56 19.49 4.29
C GLN A 576 -4.63 20.49 3.13
N LYS A 577 -5.12 20.05 1.96
CA LYS A 577 -5.18 20.89 0.75
C LYS A 577 -6.21 22.01 0.85
N ALA A 578 -7.34 21.77 1.53
CA ALA A 578 -8.43 22.71 1.70
C ALA A 578 -8.34 23.52 3.00
N SER A 579 -7.26 23.40 3.78
CA SER A 579 -7.11 24.02 5.11
C SER A 579 -7.51 25.50 5.16
N VAL A 580 -6.98 26.32 4.25
CA VAL A 580 -7.32 27.76 4.15
C VAL A 580 -8.80 27.98 3.79
N ALA A 581 -9.37 27.13 2.94
CA ALA A 581 -10.77 27.24 2.53
C ALA A 581 -11.73 26.84 3.67
N LEU A 582 -11.33 25.87 4.50
CA LEU A 582 -12.10 25.40 5.66
C LEU A 582 -12.20 26.44 6.79
N GLU A 583 -11.32 27.44 6.83
CA GLU A 583 -11.47 28.59 7.74
C GLU A 583 -12.63 29.52 7.35
N ARG A 584 -13.06 29.47 6.07
CA ARG A 584 -14.08 30.37 5.52
C ARG A 584 -15.40 29.67 5.19
N VAL A 585 -15.38 28.36 4.95
CA VAL A 585 -16.55 27.58 4.55
C VAL A 585 -16.97 26.68 5.71
N ASP A 586 -18.20 26.84 6.20
CA ASP A 586 -18.79 25.89 7.16
C ASP A 586 -19.11 24.58 6.44
N LEU A 587 -18.22 23.60 6.58
CA LEU A 587 -18.36 22.27 6.03
C LEU A 587 -18.72 21.27 7.13
N ARG A 588 -19.91 20.66 7.03
CA ARG A 588 -20.30 19.49 7.83
C ARG A 588 -20.29 18.26 6.95
N VAL A 589 -19.74 17.16 7.46
CA VAL A 589 -19.59 15.91 6.72
C VAL A 589 -20.36 14.81 7.42
N LEU A 590 -21.18 14.07 6.69
CA LEU A 590 -21.81 12.84 7.18
C LEU A 590 -20.71 11.83 7.57
N GLN A 591 -20.82 11.27 8.77
CA GLN A 591 -20.03 10.14 9.27
C GLN A 591 -20.96 9.13 9.95
N THR A 592 -20.44 7.95 10.24
CA THR A 592 -21.10 6.95 11.07
C THR A 592 -20.30 6.70 12.35
N PHE A 593 -18.97 6.71 12.24
CA PHE A 593 -18.08 6.34 13.34
C PHE A 593 -16.92 7.32 13.52
N SER A 594 -16.45 7.48 14.77
CA SER A 594 -15.20 8.16 15.09
C SER A 594 -14.48 7.46 16.25
N PHE A 595 -13.14 7.39 16.16
CA PHE A 595 -12.27 7.05 17.28
C PHE A 595 -11.99 8.26 18.19
N ILE A 596 -12.20 9.48 17.68
CA ILE A 596 -11.98 10.72 18.41
C ILE A 596 -13.13 10.94 19.38
N ASP A 597 -12.79 11.33 20.61
CA ASP A 597 -13.74 11.56 21.72
C ASP A 597 -14.62 10.34 22.06
N ASN A 598 -14.16 9.12 21.69
CA ASN A 598 -14.88 7.89 21.94
C ASN A 598 -14.32 7.15 23.17
N ASN A 599 -15.15 7.03 24.21
CA ASN A 599 -14.75 6.45 25.50
C ASN A 599 -15.12 4.96 25.65
N ASP A 600 -15.62 4.32 24.58
CA ASP A 600 -15.93 2.90 24.61
C ASP A 600 -14.64 2.06 24.76
N ALA A 601 -14.69 1.05 25.64
CA ALA A 601 -13.51 0.25 25.97
C ALA A 601 -13.05 -0.63 24.80
N GLU A 602 -13.98 -1.17 24.01
CA GLU A 602 -13.65 -1.98 22.82
C GLU A 602 -13.05 -1.08 21.73
N VAL A 603 -13.59 0.14 21.58
CA VAL A 603 -13.03 1.14 20.66
C VAL A 603 -11.61 1.54 21.04
N SER A 604 -11.38 1.78 22.33
CA SER A 604 -10.07 2.13 22.87
C SER A 604 -9.05 1.00 22.72
N ASP A 605 -9.46 -0.25 22.89
CA ASP A 605 -8.60 -1.42 22.67
C ASP A 605 -8.21 -1.57 21.19
N LEU A 606 -9.21 -1.51 20.29
CA LEU A 606 -8.96 -1.60 18.86
C LEU A 606 -8.05 -0.45 18.38
N ALA A 607 -8.24 0.78 18.88
CA ALA A 607 -7.37 1.91 18.56
C ALA A 607 -5.90 1.63 18.95
N LYS A 608 -5.64 1.07 20.14
CA LYS A 608 -4.27 0.67 20.53
C LYS A 608 -3.66 -0.35 19.58
N ARG A 609 -4.44 -1.36 19.17
CA ARG A 609 -3.98 -2.36 18.19
C ARG A 609 -3.77 -1.76 16.81
N TYR A 610 -4.62 -0.83 16.39
CA TYR A 610 -4.44 -0.06 15.17
C TYR A 610 -3.12 0.73 15.21
N HIS A 611 -2.87 1.45 16.30
CA HIS A 611 -1.64 2.22 16.51
C HIS A 611 -0.39 1.36 16.43
N LEU A 612 -0.41 0.21 17.12
CA LEU A 612 0.68 -0.77 17.08
C LEU A 612 0.91 -1.31 15.67
N ARG A 613 -0.14 -1.78 14.99
CA ARG A 613 -0.05 -2.43 13.68
C ARG A 613 0.36 -1.48 12.55
N TYR A 614 -0.17 -0.26 12.56
CA TYR A 614 -0.01 0.69 11.44
C TYR A 614 0.91 1.88 11.76
N SER A 615 1.66 1.81 12.87
CA SER A 615 2.59 2.87 13.31
C SER A 615 1.95 4.25 13.39
N THR A 616 0.76 4.32 13.97
CA THR A 616 0.10 5.59 14.36
C THR A 616 0.14 5.72 15.87
N SER A 617 -0.18 6.89 16.40
CA SER A 617 -0.06 7.21 17.82
C SER A 617 -1.32 7.79 18.43
N GLU A 618 -2.13 8.49 17.63
CA GLU A 618 -3.31 9.20 18.13
C GLU A 618 -4.56 8.91 17.27
N PRO A 619 -5.77 8.95 17.84
CA PRO A 619 -7.01 8.71 17.10
C PRO A 619 -7.21 9.60 15.86
N THR A 620 -6.65 10.82 15.86
CA THR A 620 -6.71 11.76 14.73
C THR A 620 -5.91 11.28 13.51
N GLU A 621 -4.94 10.36 13.69
CA GLU A 621 -4.16 9.76 12.61
C GLU A 621 -4.90 8.59 11.92
N ILE A 622 -6.02 8.12 12.50
CA ILE A 622 -6.85 7.07 11.91
C ILE A 622 -7.70 7.68 10.80
N VAL A 623 -7.17 7.63 9.58
CA VAL A 623 -7.85 8.14 8.39
C VAL A 623 -9.09 7.30 8.07
N ALA A 624 -10.20 7.98 7.75
CA ALA A 624 -11.45 7.34 7.33
C ALA A 624 -11.98 6.29 8.34
N PRO A 625 -12.22 6.69 9.60
CA PRO A 625 -12.51 5.77 10.70
C PRO A 625 -13.74 4.88 10.45
N SER A 626 -14.74 5.42 9.73
CA SER A 626 -15.94 4.67 9.35
C SER A 626 -15.62 3.45 8.45
N GLY A 627 -14.67 3.58 7.51
CA GLY A 627 -14.26 2.46 6.66
C GLY A 627 -13.60 1.32 7.45
N THR A 628 -12.76 1.67 8.43
CA THR A 628 -12.16 0.69 9.35
C THR A 628 -13.21 0.01 10.22
N ALA A 629 -14.09 0.78 10.87
CA ALA A 629 -15.12 0.25 11.76
C ALA A 629 -16.09 -0.70 11.03
N HIS A 630 -16.59 -0.28 9.87
CA HIS A 630 -17.53 -1.08 9.10
C HIS A 630 -16.93 -2.38 8.59
N ALA A 631 -15.70 -2.33 8.09
CA ALA A 631 -15.03 -3.52 7.57
C ALA A 631 -14.68 -4.50 8.69
N TYR A 632 -14.28 -4.00 9.86
CA TYR A 632 -14.06 -4.79 11.06
C TYR A 632 -15.32 -5.53 11.53
N ASP A 633 -16.45 -4.81 11.67
CA ASP A 633 -17.72 -5.41 12.08
C ASP A 633 -18.22 -6.44 11.06
N LEU A 634 -18.16 -6.09 9.77
CA LEU A 634 -18.63 -6.95 8.69
C LEU A 634 -17.77 -8.21 8.53
N MET A 635 -16.46 -8.14 8.80
CA MET A 635 -15.58 -9.30 8.84
C MET A 635 -15.90 -10.24 10.02
N ASN A 636 -16.20 -9.69 11.20
CA ASN A 636 -16.63 -10.50 12.35
C ASN A 636 -18.00 -11.16 12.13
N MET A 637 -18.93 -10.47 11.46
CA MET A 637 -20.20 -11.07 11.03
C MET A 637 -19.99 -12.19 10.01
N LEU A 638 -19.10 -12.00 9.02
CA LEU A 638 -18.71 -13.03 8.05
C LEU A 638 -18.10 -14.25 8.75
N ALA A 639 -17.21 -14.03 9.71
CA ALA A 639 -16.60 -15.09 10.53
C ALA A 639 -17.64 -15.89 11.30
N THR A 640 -18.61 -15.20 11.92
CA THR A 640 -19.74 -15.84 12.61
C THR A 640 -20.56 -16.71 11.66
N ALA A 641 -20.94 -16.17 10.50
CA ALA A 641 -21.70 -16.90 9.49
C ALA A 641 -20.93 -18.08 8.91
N THR A 642 -19.62 -17.94 8.72
CA THR A 642 -18.74 -19.01 8.21
C THR A 642 -18.63 -20.16 9.20
N THR A 643 -18.45 -19.87 10.48
CA THR A 643 -18.42 -20.87 11.54
C THR A 643 -19.75 -21.63 11.62
N ARG A 644 -20.89 -20.92 11.55
CA ARG A 644 -22.22 -21.55 11.54
C ARG A 644 -22.46 -22.41 10.28
N ALA A 645 -21.96 -21.97 9.13
CA ALA A 645 -22.09 -22.73 7.88
C ALA A 645 -21.29 -24.04 7.90
N GLY A 646 -20.23 -24.11 8.70
CA GLY A 646 -19.40 -25.30 8.93
C GLY A 646 -18.52 -25.72 7.76
N LYS A 647 -18.57 -25.02 6.63
CA LYS A 647 -17.73 -25.25 5.45
C LYS A 647 -17.59 -23.97 4.61
N VAL A 648 -16.54 -23.92 3.80
CA VAL A 648 -16.32 -22.85 2.82
C VAL A 648 -17.28 -23.01 1.64
N ASP A 649 -18.45 -22.39 1.75
CA ASP A 649 -19.51 -22.39 0.74
C ASP A 649 -20.26 -21.06 0.82
N MET A 650 -20.00 -20.16 -0.12
CA MET A 650 -20.56 -18.81 -0.11
C MET A 650 -22.10 -18.79 -0.09
N THR A 651 -22.78 -19.78 -0.66
CA THR A 651 -24.25 -19.86 -0.60
C THR A 651 -24.72 -20.16 0.82
N ARG A 652 -24.08 -21.11 1.51
CA ARG A 652 -24.41 -21.41 2.92
C ARG A 652 -24.06 -20.25 3.83
N ILE A 653 -22.88 -19.66 3.67
CA ILE A 653 -22.42 -18.52 4.46
C ILE A 653 -23.38 -17.34 4.29
N ARG A 654 -23.79 -17.04 3.06
CA ARG A 654 -24.82 -16.03 2.75
C ARG A 654 -26.12 -16.28 3.51
N ASN A 655 -26.58 -17.53 3.58
CA ASN A 655 -27.80 -17.86 4.32
C ASN A 655 -27.62 -17.70 5.83
N GLU A 656 -26.43 -17.96 6.38
CA GLU A 656 -26.13 -17.75 7.80
C GLU A 656 -25.96 -16.26 8.15
N MET A 657 -25.47 -15.43 7.22
CA MET A 657 -25.44 -13.97 7.39
C MET A 657 -26.84 -13.41 7.66
N GLN A 658 -27.88 -13.90 6.96
CA GLN A 658 -29.27 -13.47 7.18
C GLN A 658 -29.86 -13.88 8.54
N LYS A 659 -29.21 -14.82 9.24
CA LYS A 659 -29.65 -15.37 10.54
C LYS A 659 -28.83 -14.82 11.72
N ILE A 660 -28.07 -13.76 11.50
CA ILE A 660 -27.37 -13.09 12.60
C ILE A 660 -28.43 -12.35 13.42
N ASP A 661 -28.74 -12.86 14.61
CA ASP A 661 -29.73 -12.22 15.50
C ASP A 661 -29.13 -11.04 16.26
N LYS A 662 -27.85 -11.15 16.66
CA LYS A 662 -27.12 -10.12 17.40
C LYS A 662 -25.65 -10.14 17.04
N HIS A 663 -25.05 -8.96 16.95
CA HIS A 663 -23.60 -8.79 16.86
C HIS A 663 -23.18 -7.56 17.66
N SER A 664 -22.23 -7.72 18.58
CA SER A 664 -21.63 -6.58 19.28
C SER A 664 -20.45 -6.08 18.44
N GLY A 665 -20.67 -5.06 17.64
CA GLY A 665 -19.63 -4.46 16.82
C GLY A 665 -18.99 -3.24 17.48
N LEU A 666 -17.94 -2.75 16.82
CA LEU A 666 -17.28 -1.50 17.11
C LEU A 666 -18.22 -0.31 16.90
N MET A 667 -18.94 -0.31 15.77
CA MET A 667 -19.84 0.79 15.40
C MET A 667 -21.07 0.84 16.30
N LYS A 668 -21.72 -0.31 16.53
CA LYS A 668 -22.92 -0.43 17.37
C LYS A 668 -23.18 -1.88 17.79
N HIS A 669 -24.14 -2.05 18.69
CA HIS A 669 -24.79 -3.34 18.89
C HIS A 669 -25.85 -3.54 17.80
N TYR A 670 -25.62 -4.49 16.91
CA TYR A 670 -26.55 -4.87 15.85
C TYR A 670 -27.56 -5.87 16.41
N ILE A 671 -28.83 -5.66 16.08
CA ILE A 671 -29.94 -6.58 16.35
C ILE A 671 -30.56 -6.89 15.00
N GLU A 672 -30.56 -8.16 14.63
CA GLU A 672 -31.09 -8.66 13.36
C GLU A 672 -30.59 -7.85 12.13
N PRO A 673 -29.26 -7.58 11.99
CA PRO A 673 -28.72 -6.64 10.99
C PRO A 673 -29.12 -6.94 9.54
N PHE A 674 -29.51 -8.17 9.23
CA PHE A 674 -29.82 -8.61 7.87
C PHE A 674 -31.15 -9.38 7.75
N ALA A 675 -32.07 -9.20 8.70
CA ALA A 675 -33.35 -9.90 8.70
C ALA A 675 -34.36 -9.32 7.70
N ASN A 676 -35.45 -10.05 7.47
CA ASN A 676 -36.60 -9.61 6.68
C ASN A 676 -36.30 -9.19 5.23
N GLY A 677 -35.22 -9.71 4.65
CA GLY A 677 -34.79 -9.37 3.29
C GLY A 677 -34.08 -8.02 3.16
N ASN A 678 -33.90 -7.29 4.26
CA ASN A 678 -33.03 -6.13 4.29
C ASN A 678 -31.58 -6.58 4.45
N GLN A 679 -30.70 -6.24 3.51
CA GLN A 679 -29.27 -6.54 3.58
C GLN A 679 -28.43 -5.28 3.88
N ASP A 680 -29.06 -4.21 4.37
CA ASP A 680 -28.46 -3.02 4.96
C ASP A 680 -28.51 -3.07 6.49
N ALA A 681 -27.34 -3.09 7.14
CA ALA A 681 -27.23 -3.17 8.60
C ALA A 681 -27.31 -1.82 9.33
N LEU A 682 -27.07 -0.71 8.63
CA LEU A 682 -27.11 0.63 9.22
C LEU A 682 -28.44 1.32 8.90
N GLU A 683 -28.91 2.09 9.87
CA GLU A 683 -30.12 2.89 9.80
C GLU A 683 -29.77 4.39 9.86
N ARG A 684 -30.74 5.26 9.59
CA ARG A 684 -30.52 6.72 9.64
C ARG A 684 -30.06 7.21 11.02
N SER A 685 -30.50 6.57 12.09
CA SER A 685 -30.13 6.89 13.47
C SER A 685 -28.65 6.67 13.77
N ASP A 686 -27.94 5.95 12.91
CA ASP A 686 -26.51 5.67 13.03
C ASP A 686 -25.63 6.78 12.41
N TYR A 687 -26.25 7.82 11.81
CA TYR A 687 -25.52 8.87 11.09
C TYR A 687 -25.30 10.07 11.99
N ILE A 688 -24.10 10.62 11.93
CA ILE A 688 -23.67 11.82 12.67
C ILE A 688 -23.06 12.82 11.70
N PHE A 689 -23.07 14.09 12.07
CA PHE A 689 -22.24 15.09 11.40
C PHE A 689 -20.88 15.17 12.08
N ALA A 690 -19.85 15.43 11.29
CA ALA A 690 -18.51 15.76 11.77
C ALA A 690 -18.00 17.02 11.06
N ARG A 691 -17.03 17.71 11.68
CA ARG A 691 -16.35 18.89 11.13
C ARG A 691 -14.86 18.67 11.13
N TYR A 692 -14.19 19.22 10.13
CA TYR A 692 -12.73 19.21 10.10
C TYR A 692 -12.16 20.16 11.16
N GLN A 693 -11.33 19.64 12.05
CA GLN A 693 -10.54 20.39 13.03
C GLN A 693 -9.17 19.72 13.11
N ASP A 694 -8.10 20.51 13.06
CA ASP A 694 -6.71 20.02 13.07
C ASP A 694 -6.43 18.91 12.04
N GLY A 695 -7.10 18.98 10.88
CA GLY A 695 -6.98 18.01 9.79
C GLY A 695 -7.79 16.72 9.95
N ALA A 696 -8.45 16.51 11.10
CA ALA A 696 -9.26 15.33 11.40
C ALA A 696 -10.76 15.66 11.51
N LEU A 697 -11.63 14.65 11.41
CA LEU A 697 -13.09 14.80 11.51
C LEU A 697 -13.57 14.59 12.94
N HIS A 698 -13.92 15.68 13.62
CA HIS A 698 -14.49 15.66 14.96
C HIS A 698 -16.02 15.59 14.89
N PRO A 699 -16.67 14.66 15.60
CA PRO A 699 -18.13 14.61 15.69
C PRO A 699 -18.74 15.94 16.14
N VAL A 700 -19.80 16.38 15.46
CA VAL A 700 -20.57 17.57 15.82
C VAL A 700 -21.61 17.18 16.86
N GLY A 701 -21.46 17.69 18.09
CA GLY A 701 -22.41 17.47 19.17
C GLY A 701 -22.37 16.04 19.71
N SER A 702 -21.47 15.74 20.65
CA SER A 702 -21.69 14.63 21.57
C SER A 702 -21.16 14.95 22.96
N LYS A 703 -22.07 15.00 23.94
CA LYS A 703 -21.87 14.22 25.16
C LYS A 703 -22.41 12.84 24.82
N ASN A 704 -21.51 11.87 24.65
CA ASN A 704 -21.73 10.42 24.70
C ASN A 704 -23.19 9.94 24.61
N ALA A 705 -23.60 9.39 23.47
CA ALA A 705 -24.59 8.33 23.49
C ALA A 705 -23.83 7.00 23.65
N PRO A 706 -23.95 6.27 24.78
CA PRO A 706 -23.43 4.90 24.86
C PRO A 706 -24.02 4.06 23.71
N LYS A 707 -23.32 2.99 23.28
CA LYS A 707 -23.81 2.06 22.24
C LYS A 707 -25.30 1.80 22.47
N ASN A 708 -26.12 2.25 21.54
CA ASN A 708 -27.59 2.33 21.69
C ASN A 708 -28.14 1.03 22.29
N THR A 709 -28.63 1.07 23.53
CA THR A 709 -29.48 0.00 24.06
C THR A 709 -30.82 0.15 23.38
N ALA A 710 -31.08 -0.63 22.33
CA ALA A 710 -32.34 -0.61 21.62
C ALA A 710 -33.50 -0.87 22.59
N ASN A 711 -34.24 0.18 22.96
CA ASN A 711 -35.52 0.05 23.63
C ASN A 711 -36.59 -0.04 22.53
N SER A 712 -37.14 -1.24 22.37
CA SER A 712 -38.20 -1.58 21.44
C SER A 712 -39.56 -1.09 21.93
N GLU A 713 -39.83 0.21 21.86
CA GLU A 713 -41.23 0.68 21.93
C GLU A 713 -41.85 0.68 20.53
N LYS A 714 -42.55 -0.42 20.26
CA LYS A 714 -43.48 -0.59 19.14
C LYS A 714 -44.45 0.61 19.09
N MET A 715 -44.36 1.42 18.04
CA MET A 715 -45.48 2.25 17.59
C MET A 715 -46.67 1.32 17.29
N ARG A 716 -47.71 1.37 18.13
CA ARG A 716 -49.02 0.81 17.79
C ARG A 716 -49.69 1.73 16.76
N PRO A 717 -50.38 1.19 15.73
CA PRO A 717 -51.20 2.01 14.86
C PRO A 717 -52.40 2.54 15.67
N MET A 718 -52.67 3.83 15.59
CA MET A 718 -53.97 4.38 15.95
C MET A 718 -54.98 3.96 14.88
N GLU A 719 -55.80 2.96 15.21
CA GLU A 719 -57.04 2.71 14.49
C GLU A 719 -58.14 3.64 15.02
N ASN A 720 -58.65 4.48 14.11
CA ASN A 720 -59.89 5.21 14.25
C ASN A 720 -61.09 4.26 14.16
N THR A 721 -62.08 4.39 15.05
CA THR A 721 -63.53 4.52 14.75
C THR A 721 -64.41 4.35 16.01
N PRO A 722 -65.65 4.85 16.03
CA PRO A 722 -66.18 6.13 15.54
C PRO A 722 -66.39 7.16 16.67
#